data_AF-A0A818XTK2-F1
#
_entry.id   AF-A0A818XTK2-F1
#
_cell.length_a   1.000
_cell.length_b   1.000
_cell.length_c   1.000
_cell.angle_alpha   90.00
_cell.angle_beta   90.00
_cell.angle_gamma   90.00
#
_symmetry.space_group_name_H-M   'P 1'
#
loop_
_entity.id
_entity.type
_entity.pdbx_description
1 polymer ?
#
loop_
_entity_poly.entity_id
_entity_poly.type
_entity_poly.pdbx_seq_one_letter_code
_entity_poly.pdbx_strand_id
1 'polypeptide(L)'
;MALIPVGKFLNFFSNLLNSQKERSESVNHIGELFLDSSEGQTFFDLVHSRFENYDESNKAHKNKHFLADIDFIIQCAIVSLTAPENFCSQPKQINTFFYIYRRTAEYNSYERRCNAQLKTFQEKLLERLGHVFESTKGCEPNLSTTNQDLIKRINILEHLFTITEIKDIEKLNTFFALCKLSFQSSLGISSSIRLQWMDVLKMRQWNISVIEFVSQYLECKSAFEQCPLDMTALIYLTRRVQSSTSADVPTFDVLHSFLNDLKFDYKEFYGRFLSIFGEGIRKPSCNQSKISQLFRILSTEEDLFPTYLSTYASGVSPDHLWELFLNLSMNGDINEIMQTHLSSILTQSMQNAPIATFKHYCVSAECCLQKIKDENYQIFVGIFDKVLHGFLNKQLNDQQYSYYFTDYILKEFLNIALKLSPAHSLQHPSCLLIIRHLLFKLDNYGIEISEKIKRLFARLCNLDKSLFQAVDPASIIKDEWFIDYIFHIPQDWFMLSRYDYDGLIFASQNNSWSLYIWSRLIQLSLSKVGVDKWNETVVQLNQWMINVERDKYTANNTLTTIVVKTAFDMAISKNSKSVLFAPNIGSMLKYILDAKQNNDKLIDIKQVDDFIQKVNESIKDILSLNSKFHLLEFLVCKTFCNLQ
;
A
#
# COMPACT_ATOMS: atom_id res chain seq x y z
N MET A 1 29.87 -7.83 53.37
CA MET A 1 31.35 -7.94 53.31
C MET A 1 31.79 -9.12 54.16
N ALA A 2 32.19 -10.23 53.53
CA ALA A 2 32.87 -11.35 54.19
C ALA A 2 34.27 -11.47 53.56
N LEU A 3 35.29 -10.97 54.26
CA LEU A 3 36.69 -10.82 53.82
C LEU A 3 37.52 -12.12 53.97
N ILE A 4 36.95 -13.30 53.70
CA ILE A 4 37.65 -14.60 53.81
C ILE A 4 37.69 -15.48 52.52
N PRO A 5 38.03 -14.96 51.31
CA PRO A 5 38.46 -15.83 50.19
C PRO A 5 39.96 -15.75 49.83
N VAL A 6 40.66 -14.68 50.24
CA VAL A 6 42.01 -14.32 49.75
C VAL A 6 43.07 -15.36 50.09
N GLY A 7 43.26 -15.63 51.39
CA GLY A 7 44.31 -16.54 51.86
C GLY A 7 44.08 -17.99 51.47
N LYS A 8 42.83 -18.40 51.24
CA LYS A 8 42.50 -19.79 50.85
C LYS A 8 42.83 -20.05 49.38
N PHE A 9 42.58 -19.10 48.48
CA PHE A 9 42.95 -19.23 47.07
C PHE A 9 44.47 -19.22 46.89
N LEU A 10 45.17 -18.26 47.51
CA LEU A 10 46.63 -18.19 47.45
C LEU A 10 47.28 -19.44 48.07
N ASN A 11 46.76 -19.95 49.20
CA ASN A 11 47.24 -21.21 49.77
C ASN A 11 46.96 -22.42 48.87
N PHE A 12 45.81 -22.46 48.20
CA PHE A 12 45.49 -23.53 47.24
C PHE A 12 46.40 -23.47 46.02
N PHE A 13 46.63 -22.27 45.46
CA PHE A 13 47.51 -22.05 44.32
C PHE A 13 48.97 -22.33 44.68
N SER A 14 49.43 -21.88 45.85
CA SER A 14 50.77 -22.22 46.37
C SER A 14 50.89 -23.71 46.61
N ASN A 15 49.85 -24.38 47.11
CA ASN A 15 49.84 -25.84 47.24
C ASN A 15 49.81 -26.55 45.88
N LEU A 16 49.26 -25.94 44.83
CA LEU A 16 49.34 -26.45 43.46
C LEU A 16 50.75 -26.33 42.88
N LEU A 17 51.42 -25.19 43.14
CA LEU A 17 52.83 -24.99 42.82
C LEU A 17 53.73 -25.97 43.60
N ASN A 18 53.35 -26.29 44.85
CA ASN A 18 54.16 -27.10 45.78
C ASN A 18 53.78 -28.60 45.85
N SER A 19 52.69 -29.06 45.20
CA SER A 19 52.24 -30.46 45.25
C SER A 19 52.97 -31.34 44.21
N GLN A 20 53.44 -32.50 44.69
CA GLN A 20 54.54 -33.30 44.16
C GLN A 20 54.45 -33.87 42.73
N LYS A 21 55.67 -34.10 42.20
CA LYS A 21 56.18 -35.03 41.14
C LYS A 21 56.38 -34.49 39.72
N GLU A 22 57.65 -34.58 39.30
CA GLU A 22 58.17 -34.61 37.93
C GLU A 22 57.73 -33.45 37.02
N ARG A 23 58.33 -32.27 37.24
CA ARG A 23 58.17 -31.07 36.39
C ARG A 23 59.53 -30.42 36.13
N SER A 24 59.68 -29.73 35.00
CA SER A 24 60.91 -28.97 34.72
C SER A 24 60.96 -27.66 35.52
N GLU A 25 62.16 -27.18 35.84
CA GLU A 25 62.32 -25.88 36.50
C GLU A 25 61.77 -24.73 35.64
N SER A 26 61.90 -24.83 34.32
CA SER A 26 61.36 -23.87 33.36
C SER A 26 59.82 -23.76 33.40
N VAL A 27 59.09 -24.83 33.71
CA VAL A 27 57.63 -24.75 33.80
C VAL A 27 57.16 -24.08 35.09
N ASN A 28 57.93 -24.15 36.17
CA ASN A 28 57.60 -23.45 37.42
C ASN A 28 57.53 -21.94 37.20
N HIS A 29 58.45 -21.39 36.38
CA HIS A 29 58.42 -19.99 35.97
C HIS A 29 57.20 -19.63 35.10
N ILE A 30 56.63 -20.58 34.36
CA ILE A 30 55.34 -20.39 33.68
C ILE A 30 54.20 -20.41 34.70
N GLY A 31 54.25 -21.29 35.71
CA GLY A 31 53.28 -21.34 36.81
C GLY A 31 53.21 -20.04 37.61
N GLU A 32 54.36 -19.37 37.81
CA GLU A 32 54.46 -18.07 38.49
C GLU A 32 53.76 -16.93 37.74
N LEU A 33 53.63 -17.01 36.40
CA LEU A 33 52.94 -15.99 35.59
C LEU A 33 51.50 -15.78 36.04
N PHE A 34 50.83 -16.85 36.49
CA PHE A 34 49.43 -16.79 36.88
C PHE A 34 49.21 -16.06 38.21
N LEU A 35 50.27 -15.75 38.95
CA LEU A 35 50.26 -14.91 40.15
C LEU A 35 50.71 -13.46 39.87
N ASP A 36 51.10 -13.16 38.63
CA ASP A 36 51.63 -11.85 38.24
C ASP A 36 50.50 -10.79 38.15
N SER A 37 50.85 -9.56 38.50
CA SER A 37 49.91 -8.42 38.56
C SER A 37 50.05 -7.44 37.40
N SER A 38 50.93 -7.71 36.44
CA SER A 38 51.10 -6.90 35.23
C SER A 38 49.89 -7.03 34.31
N GLU A 39 49.64 -5.98 33.51
CA GLU A 39 48.48 -5.88 32.63
C GLU A 39 48.89 -5.68 31.17
N GLY A 40 47.99 -6.07 30.25
CA GLY A 40 48.08 -5.72 28.83
C GLY A 40 49.36 -6.23 28.16
N GLN A 41 50.05 -5.34 27.44
CA GLN A 41 51.27 -5.67 26.70
C GLN A 41 52.39 -6.19 27.61
N THR A 42 52.59 -5.58 28.78
CA THR A 42 53.66 -5.98 29.71
C THR A 42 53.49 -7.43 30.17
N PHE A 43 52.25 -7.82 30.49
CA PHE A 43 51.94 -9.20 30.84
C PHE A 43 52.13 -10.13 29.64
N PHE A 44 51.68 -9.71 28.46
CA PHE A 44 51.84 -10.50 27.23
C PHE A 44 53.32 -10.77 26.89
N ASP A 45 54.18 -9.74 26.96
CA ASP A 45 55.61 -9.86 26.69
C ASP A 45 56.31 -10.79 27.68
N LEU A 46 55.92 -10.73 28.96
CA LEU A 46 56.40 -11.63 30.00
C LEU A 46 56.00 -13.08 29.70
N VAL A 47 54.72 -13.33 29.41
CA VAL A 47 54.23 -14.66 29.03
C VAL A 47 54.97 -15.18 27.80
N HIS A 48 55.08 -14.37 26.74
CA HIS A 48 55.78 -14.73 25.52
C HIS A 48 57.24 -15.15 25.79
N SER A 49 57.99 -14.34 26.56
CA SER A 49 59.38 -14.64 26.93
C SER A 49 59.50 -15.94 27.73
N ARG A 50 58.60 -16.23 28.67
CA ARG A 50 58.64 -17.48 29.44
C ARG A 50 58.39 -18.71 28.57
N PHE A 51 57.48 -18.63 27.60
CA PHE A 51 57.23 -19.73 26.66
C PHE A 51 58.41 -19.95 25.70
N GLU A 52 59.07 -18.89 25.21
CA GLU A 52 60.28 -19.03 24.38
C GLU A 52 61.43 -19.66 25.18
N ASN A 53 61.67 -19.22 26.42
CA ASN A 53 62.68 -19.82 27.29
C ASN A 53 62.40 -21.32 27.58
N TYR A 54 61.12 -21.68 27.76
CA TYR A 54 60.71 -23.08 27.92
C TYR A 54 60.98 -23.89 26.66
N ASP A 55 60.70 -23.35 25.47
CA ASP A 55 61.02 -24.00 24.19
C ASP A 55 62.52 -24.22 24.01
N GLU A 56 63.33 -23.22 24.33
CA GLU A 56 64.79 -23.31 24.26
C GLU A 56 65.34 -24.38 25.21
N SER A 57 64.87 -24.39 26.47
CA SER A 57 65.20 -25.41 27.47
C SER A 57 64.85 -26.81 26.98
N ASN A 58 63.65 -27.00 26.42
CA ASN A 58 63.21 -28.28 25.88
C ASN A 58 64.08 -28.78 24.72
N LYS A 59 64.46 -27.88 23.81
CA LYS A 59 65.36 -28.20 22.67
C LYS A 59 66.76 -28.58 23.15
N ALA A 60 67.31 -27.86 24.13
CA ALA A 60 68.66 -28.08 24.63
C ALA A 60 68.79 -29.38 25.45
N HIS A 61 67.77 -29.73 26.24
CA HIS A 61 67.90 -30.74 27.29
C HIS A 61 67.03 -32.00 27.11
N LYS A 62 66.19 -32.08 26.07
CA LYS A 62 65.19 -33.16 25.87
C LYS A 62 64.40 -33.44 27.16
N ASN A 63 63.52 -32.50 27.48
CA ASN A 63 62.73 -32.51 28.70
C ASN A 63 61.95 -33.83 28.88
N LYS A 64 62.31 -34.59 29.92
CA LYS A 64 61.68 -35.87 30.28
C LYS A 64 60.29 -35.71 30.90
N HIS A 65 59.95 -34.51 31.35
CA HIS A 65 58.71 -34.17 32.05
C HIS A 65 57.76 -33.35 31.18
N PHE A 66 58.01 -33.26 29.87
CA PHE A 66 57.26 -32.41 28.94
C PHE A 66 55.74 -32.59 29.03
N LEU A 67 55.26 -33.83 29.18
CA LEU A 67 53.82 -34.11 29.33
C LEU A 67 53.25 -33.59 30.65
N ALA A 68 53.98 -33.79 31.76
CA ALA A 68 53.56 -33.32 33.08
C ALA A 68 53.60 -31.78 33.16
N ASP A 69 54.55 -31.16 32.46
CA ASP A 69 54.65 -29.70 32.32
C ASP A 69 53.44 -29.13 31.57
N ILE A 70 53.01 -29.75 30.46
CA ILE A 70 51.79 -29.32 29.73
C ILE A 70 50.55 -29.41 30.62
N ASP A 71 50.35 -30.54 31.29
CA ASP A 71 49.19 -30.75 32.17
C ASP A 71 49.20 -29.73 33.32
N PHE A 72 50.37 -29.39 33.85
CA PHE A 72 50.53 -28.35 34.86
C PHE A 72 50.18 -26.94 34.35
N ILE A 73 50.67 -26.54 33.17
CA ILE A 73 50.33 -25.24 32.58
C ILE A 73 48.81 -25.12 32.40
N ILE A 74 48.18 -26.17 31.86
CA ILE A 74 46.72 -26.21 31.66
C ILE A 74 45.99 -26.09 33.00
N GLN A 75 46.43 -26.81 34.03
CA GLN A 75 45.82 -26.76 35.36
C GLN A 75 45.95 -25.38 36.01
N CYS A 76 47.13 -24.75 35.93
CA CYS A 76 47.34 -23.39 36.40
C CYS A 76 46.43 -22.38 35.68
N ALA A 77 46.31 -22.49 34.35
CA ALA A 77 45.44 -21.62 33.57
C ALA A 77 43.97 -21.78 33.93
N ILE A 78 43.48 -23.01 34.09
CA ILE A 78 42.09 -23.28 34.53
C ILE A 78 41.84 -22.67 35.90
N VAL A 79 42.71 -22.93 36.89
CA VAL A 79 42.54 -22.39 38.24
C VAL A 79 42.54 -20.87 38.23
N SER A 80 43.43 -20.26 37.46
CA SER A 80 43.52 -18.80 37.28
C SER A 80 42.24 -18.20 36.69
N LEU A 81 41.66 -18.82 35.65
CA LEU A 81 40.41 -18.36 35.01
C LEU A 81 39.15 -18.58 35.87
N THR A 82 39.17 -19.56 36.76
CA THR A 82 38.07 -19.83 37.71
C THR A 82 38.19 -19.04 39.02
N ALA A 83 39.27 -18.28 39.20
CA ALA A 83 39.49 -17.50 40.39
C ALA A 83 38.46 -16.36 40.52
N PRO A 84 38.10 -15.95 41.75
CA PRO A 84 37.25 -14.77 41.94
C PRO A 84 37.92 -13.52 41.36
N GLU A 85 37.12 -12.54 40.93
CA GLU A 85 37.55 -11.40 40.09
C GLU A 85 38.71 -10.56 40.65
N ASN A 86 38.91 -10.60 41.96
CA ASN A 86 39.94 -9.84 42.65
C ASN A 86 41.33 -10.51 42.66
N PHE A 87 41.51 -11.68 42.03
CA PHE A 87 42.69 -12.53 42.24
C PHE A 87 43.54 -12.82 41.01
N CYS A 88 42.93 -13.23 39.90
CA CYS A 88 43.65 -13.61 38.70
C CYS A 88 42.74 -13.41 37.50
N SER A 89 43.28 -12.86 36.41
CA SER A 89 42.55 -12.33 35.25
C SER A 89 41.89 -10.98 35.48
N GLN A 90 42.75 -9.97 35.68
CA GLN A 90 42.33 -8.61 35.37
C GLN A 90 41.80 -8.57 33.92
N PRO A 91 40.78 -7.77 33.62
CA PRO A 91 40.16 -7.68 32.29
C PRO A 91 41.15 -7.64 31.11
N LYS A 92 42.30 -6.97 31.31
CA LYS A 92 43.37 -6.79 30.32
C LYS A 92 44.29 -7.99 30.10
N GLN A 93 44.24 -9.00 30.96
CA GLN A 93 45.07 -10.21 30.84
C GLN A 93 44.40 -11.30 30.00
N ILE A 94 43.06 -11.27 29.87
CA ILE A 94 42.29 -12.36 29.25
C ILE A 94 42.71 -12.69 27.82
N ASN A 95 43.03 -11.69 27.01
CA ASN A 95 43.50 -11.95 25.65
C ASN A 95 44.80 -12.80 25.63
N THR A 96 45.72 -12.58 26.57
CA THR A 96 46.98 -13.34 26.66
C THR A 96 46.75 -14.84 26.91
N PHE A 97 45.63 -15.21 27.55
CA PHE A 97 45.29 -16.63 27.73
C PHE A 97 45.03 -17.36 26.41
N PHE A 98 44.65 -16.67 25.33
CA PHE A 98 44.57 -17.30 24.00
C PHE A 98 45.96 -17.72 23.49
N TYR A 99 47.01 -16.95 23.78
CA TYR A 99 48.39 -17.36 23.47
C TYR A 99 48.79 -18.59 24.28
N ILE A 100 48.53 -18.60 25.59
CA ILE A 100 48.80 -19.74 26.48
C ILE A 100 48.06 -21.00 25.99
N TYR A 101 46.78 -20.86 25.64
CA TYR A 101 45.97 -21.91 25.07
C TYR A 101 46.59 -22.45 23.77
N ARG A 102 46.97 -21.57 22.84
CA ARG A 102 47.56 -21.99 21.58
C ARG A 102 48.87 -22.75 21.78
N ARG A 103 49.76 -22.24 22.63
CA ARG A 103 51.04 -22.87 22.94
C ARG A 103 50.84 -24.28 23.52
N THR A 104 49.90 -24.43 24.46
CA THR A 104 49.59 -25.74 25.07
C THR A 104 48.91 -26.70 24.08
N ALA A 105 48.09 -26.19 23.15
CA ALA A 105 47.51 -26.97 22.07
C ALA A 105 48.59 -27.48 21.09
N GLU A 106 49.53 -26.64 20.69
CA GLU A 106 50.67 -27.02 19.85
C GLU A 106 51.51 -28.11 20.52
N TYR A 107 51.81 -27.98 21.81
CA TYR A 107 52.54 -29.00 22.56
C TYR A 107 51.80 -30.35 22.61
N ASN A 108 50.50 -30.36 22.89
CA ASN A 108 49.70 -31.58 22.84
C ASN A 108 49.68 -32.22 21.44
N SER A 109 49.72 -31.39 20.39
CA SER A 109 49.76 -31.87 19.00
C SER A 109 51.09 -32.52 18.63
N TYR A 110 52.22 -31.98 19.10
CA TYR A 110 53.53 -32.60 18.93
C TYR A 110 53.59 -34.00 19.55
N GLU A 111 52.93 -34.19 20.68
CA GLU A 111 52.82 -35.47 21.40
C GLU A 111 51.64 -36.36 20.93
N ARG A 112 50.86 -35.90 19.93
CA ARG A 112 49.68 -36.60 19.37
C ARG A 112 48.65 -37.04 20.43
N ARG A 113 48.48 -36.26 21.50
CA ARG A 113 47.56 -36.57 22.61
C ARG A 113 46.26 -35.77 22.49
N CYS A 114 45.13 -36.43 22.72
CA CYS A 114 43.87 -35.74 22.99
C CYS A 114 43.78 -35.46 24.49
N ASN A 115 43.80 -34.18 24.89
CA ASN A 115 43.77 -33.78 26.29
C ASN A 115 42.41 -33.18 26.65
N ALA A 116 41.62 -33.91 27.45
CA ALA A 116 40.32 -33.44 27.92
C ALA A 116 40.42 -32.13 28.73
N GLN A 117 41.52 -31.90 29.45
CA GLN A 117 41.75 -30.67 30.20
C GLN A 117 41.96 -29.46 29.29
N LEU A 118 42.53 -29.65 28.09
CA LEU A 118 42.65 -28.56 27.12
C LEU A 118 41.27 -28.06 26.66
N LYS A 119 40.30 -28.96 26.49
CA LYS A 119 38.91 -28.60 26.22
C LYS A 119 38.29 -27.82 27.39
N THR A 120 38.51 -28.28 28.62
CA THR A 120 38.07 -27.55 29.82
C THR A 120 38.71 -26.16 29.93
N PHE A 121 39.99 -26.02 29.59
CA PHE A 121 40.65 -24.72 29.53
C PHE A 121 39.99 -23.81 28.50
N GLN A 122 39.71 -24.29 27.28
CA GLN A 122 38.99 -23.50 26.28
C GLN A 122 37.62 -23.03 26.80
N GLU A 123 36.84 -23.94 27.40
CA GLU A 123 35.51 -23.63 27.94
C GLU A 123 35.59 -22.54 29.02
N LYS A 124 36.52 -22.65 29.96
CA LYS A 124 36.74 -21.65 31.02
C LYS A 124 37.26 -20.32 30.50
N LEU A 125 38.10 -20.34 29.47
CA LEU A 125 38.58 -19.12 28.82
C LEU A 125 37.42 -18.36 28.18
N LEU A 126 36.54 -19.07 27.44
CA LEU A 126 35.38 -18.46 26.79
C LEU A 126 34.34 -17.94 27.80
N GLU A 127 34.07 -18.68 28.87
CA GLU A 127 33.19 -18.26 29.97
C GLU A 127 33.71 -16.96 30.61
N ARG A 128 34.99 -16.92 30.98
CA ARG A 128 35.61 -15.73 31.58
C ARG A 128 35.67 -14.56 30.61
N LEU A 129 35.91 -14.82 29.33
CA LEU A 129 35.89 -13.81 28.26
C LEU A 129 34.54 -13.09 28.18
N GLY A 130 33.44 -13.85 28.14
CA GLY A 130 32.08 -13.30 28.10
C GLY A 130 31.80 -12.42 29.32
N HIS A 131 32.15 -12.89 30.53
CA HIS A 131 31.97 -12.15 31.77
C HIS A 131 32.77 -10.83 31.81
N VAL A 132 34.02 -10.85 31.34
CA VAL A 132 34.86 -9.64 31.27
C VAL A 132 34.30 -8.64 30.27
N PHE A 133 33.84 -9.12 29.11
CA PHE A 133 33.23 -8.25 28.11
C PHE A 133 31.94 -7.59 28.64
N GLU A 134 31.08 -8.37 29.28
CA GLU A 134 29.84 -7.88 29.89
C GLU A 134 30.10 -6.85 31.01
N SER A 135 30.92 -7.22 32.00
CA SER A 135 31.22 -6.36 33.15
C SER A 135 31.91 -5.04 32.77
N THR A 136 32.60 -5.00 31.63
CA THR A 136 33.27 -3.80 31.12
C THR A 136 32.49 -3.10 30.00
N LYS A 137 31.26 -3.54 29.71
CA LYS A 137 30.44 -3.02 28.59
C LYS A 137 31.19 -2.98 27.26
N GLY A 138 31.98 -4.02 27.01
CA GLY A 138 32.79 -4.19 25.81
C GLY A 138 34.12 -3.42 25.78
N CYS A 139 34.47 -2.65 26.81
CA CYS A 139 35.76 -1.94 26.85
C CYS A 139 36.95 -2.91 26.84
N GLU A 140 36.81 -4.06 27.48
CA GLU A 140 37.80 -5.13 27.54
C GLU A 140 37.20 -6.47 27.07
N PRO A 141 38.03 -7.44 26.67
CA PRO A 141 39.48 -7.34 26.48
C PRO A 141 39.86 -6.62 25.18
N ASN A 142 41.13 -6.23 25.08
CA ASN A 142 41.77 -5.76 23.85
C ASN A 142 42.99 -6.62 23.51
N LEU A 143 43.37 -6.67 22.23
CA LEU A 143 44.63 -7.29 21.83
C LEU A 143 45.81 -6.64 22.57
N SER A 144 46.57 -7.49 23.24
CA SER A 144 47.73 -7.15 24.07
C SER A 144 49.03 -7.16 23.29
N THR A 145 48.98 -7.31 21.95
CA THR A 145 50.16 -7.30 21.08
C THR A 145 49.80 -6.78 19.70
N THR A 146 50.74 -6.09 19.07
CA THR A 146 50.67 -5.64 17.67
C THR A 146 51.55 -6.47 16.74
N ASN A 147 52.29 -7.46 17.26
CA ASN A 147 53.16 -8.32 16.46
C ASN A 147 52.32 -9.26 15.59
N GLN A 148 52.41 -9.09 14.27
CA GLN A 148 51.60 -9.82 13.30
C GLN A 148 51.76 -11.34 13.37
N ASP A 149 52.98 -11.83 13.61
CA ASP A 149 53.24 -13.27 13.65
C ASP A 149 52.66 -13.90 14.92
N LEU A 150 52.70 -13.16 16.04
CA LEU A 150 52.05 -13.60 17.27
C LEU A 150 50.53 -13.56 17.16
N ILE A 151 49.96 -12.52 16.56
CA ILE A 151 48.50 -12.45 16.31
C ILE A 151 48.05 -13.62 15.42
N LYS A 152 48.78 -13.90 14.33
CA LYS A 152 48.52 -15.05 13.44
C LYS A 152 48.58 -16.37 14.20
N ARG A 153 49.56 -16.52 15.10
CA ARG A 153 49.70 -17.73 15.92
C ARG A 153 48.53 -17.91 16.87
N ILE A 154 48.14 -16.85 17.61
CA ILE A 154 47.02 -16.88 18.56
C ILE A 154 45.72 -17.33 17.86
N ASN A 155 45.49 -16.86 16.63
CA ASN A 155 44.40 -17.30 15.75
C ASN A 155 43.00 -17.22 16.40
N ILE A 156 42.63 -16.06 16.94
CA ILE A 156 41.34 -15.84 17.64
C ILE A 156 40.14 -16.19 16.74
N LEU A 157 40.27 -16.00 15.43
CA LEU A 157 39.22 -16.31 14.47
C LEU A 157 38.80 -17.80 14.49
N GLU A 158 39.75 -18.71 14.76
CA GLU A 158 39.45 -20.15 14.91
C GLU A 158 38.52 -20.39 16.11
N HIS A 159 38.76 -19.69 17.23
CA HIS A 159 37.91 -19.76 18.41
C HIS A 159 36.51 -19.21 18.14
N LEU A 160 36.39 -18.11 17.40
CA LEU A 160 35.10 -17.57 17.00
C LEU A 160 34.28 -18.63 16.25
N PHE A 161 34.89 -19.31 15.27
CA PHE A 161 34.20 -20.35 14.49
C PHE A 161 33.89 -21.64 15.27
N THR A 162 34.41 -21.81 16.48
CA THR A 162 33.95 -22.90 17.38
C THR A 162 32.59 -22.64 18.00
N ILE A 163 32.11 -21.39 18.04
CA ILE A 163 30.74 -21.07 18.46
C ILE A 163 29.78 -21.50 17.35
N THR A 164 29.07 -22.60 17.57
CA THR A 164 28.10 -23.13 16.60
C THR A 164 26.66 -22.67 16.86
N GLU A 165 26.37 -22.26 18.09
CA GLU A 165 25.04 -21.89 18.58
C GLU A 165 25.11 -20.73 19.58
N ILE A 166 24.24 -19.73 19.40
CA ILE A 166 24.02 -18.64 20.37
C ILE A 166 22.65 -18.85 21.01
N LYS A 167 22.65 -19.39 22.22
CA LYS A 167 21.45 -19.85 22.94
C LYS A 167 20.89 -18.85 23.97
N ASP A 168 21.71 -17.92 24.43
CA ASP A 168 21.41 -16.96 25.50
C ASP A 168 22.29 -15.71 25.38
N ILE A 169 22.02 -14.71 26.23
CA ILE A 169 22.76 -13.44 26.29
C ILE A 169 24.22 -13.67 26.72
N GLU A 170 24.49 -14.65 27.59
CA GLU A 170 25.86 -14.97 28.04
C GLU A 170 26.74 -15.45 26.87
N LYS A 171 26.20 -16.34 26.02
CA LYS A 171 26.87 -16.76 24.78
C LYS A 171 26.96 -15.64 23.77
N LEU A 172 26.01 -14.71 23.73
CA LEU A 172 26.10 -13.52 22.89
C LEU A 172 27.28 -12.62 23.32
N ASN A 173 27.46 -12.38 24.62
CA ASN A 173 28.60 -11.62 25.15
C ASN A 173 29.94 -12.28 24.80
N THR A 174 30.02 -13.60 24.92
CA THR A 174 31.20 -14.37 24.49
C THR A 174 31.46 -14.21 22.99
N PHE A 175 30.42 -14.29 22.17
CA PHE A 175 30.50 -14.09 20.72
C PHE A 175 30.96 -12.67 20.35
N PHE A 176 30.42 -11.64 21.00
CA PHE A 176 30.83 -10.25 20.79
C PHE A 176 32.27 -9.98 21.20
N ALA A 177 32.72 -10.54 22.32
CA ALA A 177 34.11 -10.45 22.74
C ALA A 177 35.06 -11.07 21.70
N LEU A 178 34.74 -12.25 21.17
CA LEU A 178 35.52 -12.88 20.12
C LEU A 178 35.46 -12.11 18.79
N CYS A 179 34.31 -11.53 18.43
CA CYS A 179 34.19 -10.67 17.25
C CYS A 179 35.09 -9.45 17.37
N LYS A 180 35.03 -8.74 18.51
CA LYS A 180 35.89 -7.59 18.80
C LYS A 180 37.37 -7.95 18.63
N LEU A 181 37.83 -9.01 19.30
CA LEU A 181 39.22 -9.46 19.22
C LEU A 181 39.61 -9.93 17.80
N SER A 182 38.69 -10.56 17.06
CA SER A 182 38.92 -11.00 15.68
C SER A 182 39.03 -9.83 14.72
N PHE A 183 38.20 -8.78 14.87
CA PHE A 183 38.30 -7.55 14.09
C PHE A 183 39.62 -6.83 14.38
N GLN A 184 40.01 -6.70 15.66
CA GLN A 184 41.32 -6.15 16.03
C GLN A 184 42.47 -6.98 15.44
N SER A 185 42.36 -8.31 15.43
CA SER A 185 43.38 -9.22 14.88
C SER A 185 43.54 -9.04 13.38
N SER A 186 42.41 -8.96 12.67
CA SER A 186 42.39 -8.72 11.22
C SER A 186 43.06 -7.39 10.86
N LEU A 187 42.75 -6.32 11.60
CA LEU A 187 43.37 -5.00 11.41
C LEU A 187 44.88 -5.02 11.68
N GLY A 188 45.32 -5.78 12.67
CA GLY A 188 46.75 -5.93 13.00
C GLY A 188 47.55 -6.69 11.93
N ILE A 189 46.95 -7.70 11.29
CA ILE A 189 47.63 -8.55 10.28
C ILE A 189 47.72 -7.88 8.91
N SER A 190 46.62 -7.30 8.42
CA SER A 190 46.58 -6.66 7.11
C SER A 190 45.56 -5.55 7.06
N SER A 191 45.99 -4.37 6.61
CA SER A 191 45.08 -3.24 6.37
C SER A 191 44.18 -3.45 5.14
N SER A 192 44.55 -4.34 4.22
CA SER A 192 43.86 -4.54 2.94
C SER A 192 42.72 -5.56 2.98
N ILE A 193 42.68 -6.45 3.98
CA ILE A 193 41.62 -7.46 4.15
C ILE A 193 41.05 -7.32 5.55
N ARG A 194 39.96 -6.56 5.67
CA ARG A 194 39.24 -6.36 6.93
C ARG A 194 38.12 -7.39 7.03
N LEU A 195 38.12 -8.14 8.13
CA LEU A 195 37.00 -9.00 8.51
C LEU A 195 35.75 -8.14 8.74
N GLN A 196 34.62 -8.52 8.13
CA GLN A 196 33.35 -7.81 8.26
C GLN A 196 32.34 -8.62 9.08
N TRP A 197 31.27 -7.97 9.54
CA TRP A 197 30.18 -8.64 10.28
C TRP A 197 29.57 -9.80 9.49
N MET A 198 29.41 -9.66 8.18
CA MET A 198 28.88 -10.71 7.31
C MET A 198 29.76 -11.97 7.26
N ASP A 199 31.05 -11.87 7.58
CA ASP A 199 31.93 -13.04 7.63
C ASP A 199 31.71 -13.86 8.90
N VAL A 200 31.40 -13.18 10.01
CA VAL A 200 31.26 -13.80 11.33
C VAL A 200 29.82 -14.21 11.66
N LEU A 201 28.82 -13.53 11.10
CA LEU A 201 27.40 -13.81 11.34
C LEU A 201 26.88 -15.09 10.64
N LYS A 202 27.67 -15.70 9.75
CA LYS A 202 27.31 -16.93 9.00
C LYS A 202 27.12 -18.19 9.88
N MET A 203 27.25 -18.09 11.21
CA MET A 203 27.09 -19.18 12.18
C MET A 203 25.74 -19.91 12.06
N ARG A 204 25.70 -21.17 12.52
CA ARG A 204 24.67 -22.13 12.12
C ARG A 204 23.34 -21.97 12.88
N GLN A 205 23.34 -21.65 14.17
CA GLN A 205 22.10 -21.57 14.98
C GLN A 205 22.04 -20.35 15.90
N TRP A 206 20.91 -19.65 15.87
CA TRP A 206 20.59 -18.49 16.72
C TRP A 206 19.26 -18.76 17.41
N ASN A 207 19.26 -18.86 18.75
CA ASN A 207 18.04 -19.01 19.56
C ASN A 207 17.73 -17.74 20.38
N ILE A 208 18.41 -16.64 20.07
CA ILE A 208 18.10 -15.31 20.59
C ILE A 208 17.32 -14.51 19.54
N SER A 209 16.53 -13.54 19.98
CA SER A 209 15.81 -12.62 19.12
C SER A 209 16.76 -11.56 18.52
N VAL A 210 16.35 -10.96 17.40
CA VAL A 210 17.06 -9.79 16.84
C VAL A 210 17.08 -8.63 17.83
N ILE A 211 16.03 -8.52 18.66
CA ILE A 211 15.91 -7.45 19.66
C ILE A 211 16.99 -7.59 20.71
N GLU A 212 17.18 -8.79 21.27
CA GLU A 212 18.26 -9.05 22.23
C GLU A 212 19.63 -8.80 21.61
N PHE A 213 19.84 -9.21 20.35
CA PHE A 213 21.10 -8.95 19.65
C PHE A 213 21.40 -7.46 19.53
N VAL A 214 20.46 -6.68 19.00
CA VAL A 214 20.68 -5.26 18.73
C VAL A 214 20.77 -4.47 20.03
N SER A 215 19.93 -4.76 21.02
CA SER A 215 20.02 -4.12 22.34
C SER A 215 21.38 -4.35 22.98
N GLN A 216 21.86 -5.59 22.99
CA GLN A 216 23.18 -5.91 23.55
C GLN A 216 24.31 -5.24 22.75
N TYR A 217 24.20 -5.19 21.42
CA TYR A 217 25.17 -4.48 20.57
C TYR A 217 25.20 -2.98 20.90
N LEU A 218 24.05 -2.34 21.11
CA LEU A 218 23.97 -0.92 21.44
C LEU A 218 24.63 -0.61 22.79
N GLU A 219 24.51 -1.50 23.78
CA GLU A 219 25.18 -1.35 25.09
C GLU A 219 26.71 -1.37 24.98
N CYS A 220 27.26 -2.11 24.03
CA CYS A 220 28.71 -2.25 23.80
C CYS A 220 29.19 -1.61 22.48
N LYS A 221 28.41 -0.68 21.91
CA LYS A 221 28.65 -0.10 20.57
C LYS A 221 30.04 0.50 20.40
N SER A 222 30.59 1.11 21.45
CA SER A 222 31.93 1.70 21.45
C SER A 222 33.04 0.66 21.19
N ALA A 223 32.81 -0.60 21.56
CA ALA A 223 33.76 -1.69 21.31
C ALA A 223 33.95 -1.98 19.81
N PHE A 224 32.99 -1.57 18.97
CA PHE A 224 32.93 -1.88 17.54
C PHE A 224 33.13 -0.64 16.65
N GLU A 225 33.61 0.50 17.16
CA GLU A 225 33.78 1.73 16.37
C GLU A 225 34.63 1.55 15.10
N GLN A 226 35.62 0.66 15.13
CA GLN A 226 36.49 0.38 13.99
C GLN A 226 35.83 -0.54 12.93
N CYS A 227 34.85 -1.34 13.35
CA CYS A 227 34.09 -2.28 12.51
C CYS A 227 32.61 -2.22 12.93
N PRO A 228 31.90 -1.12 12.68
CA PRO A 228 30.52 -0.97 13.12
C PRO A 228 29.64 -2.00 12.43
N LEU A 229 28.59 -2.45 13.10
CA LEU A 229 27.53 -3.24 12.48
C LEU A 229 27.01 -2.46 11.28
N ASP A 230 27.03 -3.09 10.11
CA ASP A 230 26.59 -2.48 8.86
C ASP A 230 25.16 -2.90 8.49
N MET A 231 24.58 -2.19 7.54
CA MET A 231 23.22 -2.42 7.07
C MET A 231 23.01 -3.83 6.50
N THR A 232 24.01 -4.39 5.81
CA THR A 232 23.94 -5.72 5.22
C THR A 232 23.85 -6.78 6.32
N ALA A 233 24.62 -6.62 7.39
CA ALA A 233 24.61 -7.47 8.57
C ALA A 233 23.27 -7.42 9.30
N LEU A 234 22.70 -6.23 9.51
CA LEU A 234 21.38 -6.08 10.15
C LEU A 234 20.27 -6.75 9.32
N ILE A 235 20.29 -6.56 8.00
CA ILE A 235 19.35 -7.20 7.07
C ILE A 235 19.49 -8.72 7.13
N TYR A 236 20.73 -9.24 7.14
CA TYR A 236 21.00 -10.66 7.27
C TYR A 236 20.45 -11.24 8.58
N LEU A 237 20.71 -10.58 9.71
CA LEU A 237 20.19 -10.97 11.04
C LEU A 237 18.67 -11.04 11.05
N THR A 238 18.02 -10.00 10.49
CA THR A 238 16.56 -9.94 10.39
C THR A 238 16.00 -11.13 9.60
N ARG A 239 16.62 -11.47 8.46
CA ARG A 239 16.22 -12.63 7.64
C ARG A 239 16.45 -13.97 8.35
N ARG A 240 17.60 -14.14 9.01
CA ARG A 240 18.01 -15.38 9.68
C ARG A 240 17.09 -15.71 10.84
N VAL A 241 16.83 -14.75 11.73
CA VAL A 241 16.00 -14.99 12.93
C VAL A 241 14.54 -15.21 12.55
N GLN A 242 14.02 -14.53 11.51
CA GLN A 242 12.71 -14.82 10.93
C GLN A 242 12.54 -16.27 10.42
N SER A 243 13.64 -16.98 10.16
CA SER A 243 13.62 -18.37 9.69
C SER A 243 13.83 -19.41 10.80
N SER A 244 14.42 -19.03 11.94
CA SER A 244 14.84 -19.97 12.99
C SER A 244 13.89 -20.05 14.18
N THR A 245 13.09 -19.01 14.45
CA THR A 245 12.17 -19.00 15.61
C THR A 245 10.71 -18.95 15.17
N SER A 246 9.84 -19.74 15.82
CA SER A 246 8.38 -19.58 15.79
C SER A 246 7.90 -18.34 16.57
N ALA A 247 8.82 -17.64 17.24
CA ALA A 247 8.58 -16.43 18.02
C ALA A 247 8.52 -15.17 17.17
N ASP A 248 7.81 -14.17 17.69
CA ASP A 248 7.45 -12.90 17.07
C ASP A 248 8.52 -12.30 16.16
N VAL A 249 8.21 -12.23 14.86
CA VAL A 249 8.92 -11.36 13.92
C VAL A 249 8.94 -9.94 14.52
N PRO A 250 10.12 -9.30 14.68
CA PRO A 250 10.19 -7.95 15.22
C PRO A 250 9.27 -7.04 14.42
N THR A 251 8.47 -6.24 15.12
CA THR A 251 7.56 -5.30 14.46
C THR A 251 8.38 -4.32 13.63
N PHE A 252 7.77 -3.78 12.57
CA PHE A 252 8.46 -2.80 11.74
C PHE A 252 8.83 -1.53 12.52
N ASP A 253 8.07 -1.19 13.57
CA ASP A 253 8.41 -0.12 14.51
C ASP A 253 9.73 -0.37 15.25
N VAL A 254 9.97 -1.62 15.68
CA VAL A 254 11.21 -2.01 16.35
C VAL A 254 12.38 -1.94 15.38
N LEU A 255 12.22 -2.43 14.15
CA LEU A 255 13.23 -2.25 13.10
C LEU A 255 13.51 -0.77 12.85
N HIS A 256 12.46 0.06 12.76
CA HIS A 256 12.61 1.50 12.56
C HIS A 256 13.34 2.19 13.71
N SER A 257 13.10 1.77 14.96
CA SER A 257 13.87 2.21 16.13
C SER A 257 15.34 1.82 16.02
N PHE A 258 15.65 0.59 15.59
CA PHE A 258 17.04 0.18 15.41
C PHE A 258 17.77 1.01 14.37
N LEU A 259 17.11 1.42 13.28
CA LEU A 259 17.71 2.31 12.28
C LEU A 259 18.07 3.67 12.89
N ASN A 260 17.22 4.21 13.76
CA ASN A 260 17.52 5.43 14.53
C ASN A 260 18.74 5.25 15.44
N ASP A 261 18.74 4.23 16.27
CA ASP A 261 19.80 3.99 17.28
C ASP A 261 21.15 3.69 16.62
N LEU A 262 21.12 3.01 15.47
CA LEU A 262 22.29 2.72 14.65
C LEU A 262 22.69 3.86 13.72
N LYS A 263 21.81 4.86 13.52
CA LYS A 263 21.98 5.98 12.59
C LYS A 263 22.12 5.54 11.13
N PHE A 264 21.33 4.55 10.72
CA PHE A 264 21.28 4.10 9.33
C PHE A 264 20.32 4.94 8.49
N ASP A 265 20.63 5.05 7.20
CA ASP A 265 19.75 5.67 6.23
C ASP A 265 18.49 4.80 6.00
N TYR A 266 17.32 5.39 6.25
CA TYR A 266 16.04 4.69 6.10
C TYR A 266 15.78 4.24 4.66
N LYS A 267 16.05 5.13 3.71
CA LYS A 267 15.74 4.90 2.31
C LYS A 267 16.57 3.75 1.76
N GLU A 268 17.85 3.73 2.09
CA GLU A 268 18.77 2.66 1.73
C GLU A 268 18.38 1.34 2.40
N PHE A 269 18.03 1.35 3.70
CA PHE A 269 17.63 0.13 4.40
C PHE A 269 16.38 -0.50 3.79
N TYR A 270 15.30 0.26 3.64
CA TYR A 270 14.07 -0.26 3.06
C TYR A 270 14.23 -0.62 1.58
N GLY A 271 15.09 0.08 0.83
CA GLY A 271 15.46 -0.32 -0.52
C GLY A 271 16.05 -1.73 -0.58
N ARG A 272 16.96 -2.07 0.34
CA ARG A 272 17.58 -3.41 0.44
C ARG A 272 16.67 -4.45 1.11
N PHE A 273 15.79 -4.03 2.01
CA PHE A 273 14.88 -4.92 2.75
C PHE A 273 13.68 -5.39 1.92
N LEU A 274 13.36 -4.72 0.82
CA LEU A 274 12.21 -5.01 -0.04
C LEU A 274 12.12 -6.49 -0.46
N SER A 275 13.23 -7.13 -0.80
CA SER A 275 13.22 -8.54 -1.22
C SER A 275 12.79 -9.48 -0.08
N ILE A 276 13.22 -9.19 1.15
CA ILE A 276 12.85 -9.97 2.34
C ILE A 276 11.39 -9.75 2.69
N PHE A 277 10.91 -8.50 2.55
CA PHE A 277 9.49 -8.20 2.69
C PHE A 277 8.64 -9.02 1.70
N GLY A 278 9.00 -9.03 0.42
CA GLY A 278 8.30 -9.79 -0.62
C GLY A 278 8.28 -11.31 -0.37
N GLU A 279 9.36 -11.88 0.18
CA GLU A 279 9.39 -13.28 0.62
C GLU A 279 8.51 -13.52 1.87
N GLY A 280 8.45 -12.55 2.78
CA GLY A 280 7.76 -12.64 4.06
C GLY A 280 6.24 -12.53 3.97
N ILE A 281 5.70 -11.68 3.09
CA ILE A 281 4.25 -11.45 2.95
C ILE A 281 3.48 -12.68 2.48
N ARG A 282 4.15 -13.66 1.85
CA ARG A 282 3.55 -14.92 1.43
C ARG A 282 3.41 -15.92 2.57
N LYS A 283 3.98 -15.63 3.75
CA LYS A 283 3.93 -16.51 4.92
C LYS A 283 2.69 -16.20 5.77
N PRO A 284 1.99 -17.22 6.31
CA PRO A 284 0.80 -17.02 7.15
C PRO A 284 1.02 -16.21 8.43
N SER A 285 2.27 -16.00 8.84
CA SER A 285 2.64 -15.30 10.07
C SER A 285 2.64 -13.77 9.97
N CYS A 286 2.43 -13.21 8.77
CA CYS A 286 2.44 -11.76 8.59
C CYS A 286 1.09 -11.15 9.01
N ASN A 287 1.06 -10.52 10.19
CA ASN A 287 -0.14 -9.86 10.72
C ASN A 287 -0.41 -8.53 9.99
N GLN A 288 -1.66 -8.32 9.56
CA GLN A 288 -2.16 -7.12 8.91
C GLN A 288 -1.85 -5.81 9.65
N SER A 289 -1.88 -5.84 10.98
CA SER A 289 -1.54 -4.68 11.81
C SER A 289 -0.08 -4.26 11.63
N LYS A 290 0.85 -5.23 11.64
CA LYS A 290 2.28 -4.98 11.42
C LYS A 290 2.51 -4.41 10.01
N ILE A 291 1.86 -4.98 8.99
CA ILE A 291 1.96 -4.46 7.60
C ILE A 291 1.44 -3.02 7.51
N SER A 292 0.31 -2.71 8.15
CA SER A 292 -0.25 -1.37 8.17
C SER A 292 0.71 -0.35 8.80
N GLN A 293 1.42 -0.72 9.86
CA GLN A 293 2.45 0.13 10.49
C GLN A 293 3.62 0.41 9.53
N LEU A 294 4.11 -0.62 8.82
CA LEU A 294 5.17 -0.42 7.81
C LEU A 294 4.74 0.59 6.75
N PHE A 295 3.53 0.44 6.20
CA PHE A 295 3.03 1.35 5.19
C PHE A 295 2.90 2.80 5.67
N ARG A 296 2.66 3.02 6.97
CA ARG A 296 2.69 4.36 7.56
C ARG A 296 4.09 4.92 7.64
N ILE A 297 5.04 4.13 8.11
CA ILE A 297 6.45 4.53 8.16
C ILE A 297 6.93 4.91 6.75
N LEU A 298 6.57 4.12 5.74
CA LEU A 298 6.97 4.36 4.35
C LEU A 298 6.17 5.49 3.67
N SER A 299 5.05 5.92 4.24
CA SER A 299 4.15 6.89 3.60
C SER A 299 4.78 8.26 3.38
N THR A 300 5.85 8.59 4.09
CA THR A 300 6.61 9.84 3.93
C THR A 300 7.61 9.79 2.77
N GLU A 301 7.83 8.62 2.17
CA GLU A 301 8.83 8.38 1.14
C GLU A 301 8.16 8.09 -0.21
N GLU A 302 8.21 9.06 -1.13
CA GLU A 302 7.52 9.02 -2.44
C GLU A 302 7.89 7.80 -3.30
N ASP A 303 9.13 7.32 -3.24
CA ASP A 303 9.58 6.17 -4.05
C ASP A 303 9.27 4.82 -3.39
N LEU A 304 9.34 4.76 -2.05
CA LEU A 304 9.29 3.49 -1.32
C LEU A 304 7.86 3.01 -1.11
N PHE A 305 6.94 3.90 -0.72
CA PHE A 305 5.54 3.55 -0.52
C PHE A 305 4.92 2.83 -1.74
N PRO A 306 4.95 3.38 -2.97
CA PRO A 306 4.34 2.72 -4.12
C PRO A 306 5.02 1.39 -4.46
N THR A 307 6.34 1.29 -4.29
CA THR A 307 7.11 0.07 -4.56
C THR A 307 6.70 -1.06 -3.61
N TYR A 308 6.61 -0.75 -2.31
CA TYR A 308 6.15 -1.70 -1.30
C TYR A 308 4.68 -2.08 -1.50
N LEU A 309 3.82 -1.11 -1.86
CA LEU A 309 2.39 -1.36 -2.04
C LEU A 309 2.15 -2.26 -3.26
N SER A 310 2.88 -2.03 -4.35
CA SER A 310 2.84 -2.89 -5.54
C SER A 310 3.34 -4.30 -5.25
N THR A 311 4.45 -4.41 -4.51
CA THR A 311 5.00 -5.70 -4.06
C THR A 311 4.00 -6.46 -3.20
N TYR A 312 3.37 -5.76 -2.24
CA TYR A 312 2.34 -6.33 -1.39
C TYR A 312 1.13 -6.81 -2.20
N ALA A 313 0.56 -5.95 -3.05
CA ALA A 313 -0.61 -6.27 -3.86
C ALA A 313 -0.37 -7.45 -4.83
N SER A 314 0.86 -7.63 -5.32
CA SER A 314 1.23 -8.77 -6.16
C SER A 314 1.34 -10.10 -5.40
N GLY A 315 1.55 -10.03 -4.07
CA GLY A 315 1.82 -11.18 -3.22
C GLY A 315 0.62 -11.67 -2.40
N VAL A 316 -0.49 -10.91 -2.35
CA VAL A 316 -1.66 -11.21 -1.51
C VAL A 316 -2.97 -11.21 -2.30
N SER A 317 -4.04 -11.76 -1.72
CA SER A 317 -5.37 -11.68 -2.32
C SER A 317 -5.97 -10.26 -2.23
N PRO A 318 -6.92 -9.91 -3.11
CA PRO A 318 -7.63 -8.63 -3.01
C PRO A 318 -8.30 -8.38 -1.64
N ASP A 319 -8.71 -9.44 -0.92
CA ASP A 319 -9.27 -9.32 0.43
C ASP A 319 -8.27 -8.73 1.42
N HIS A 320 -7.03 -9.24 1.44
CA HIS A 320 -5.97 -8.75 2.32
C HIS A 320 -5.55 -7.31 1.97
N LEU A 321 -5.65 -6.94 0.68
CA LEU A 321 -5.41 -5.57 0.24
C LEU A 321 -6.55 -4.64 0.69
N TRP A 322 -7.80 -5.10 0.65
CA TRP A 322 -8.94 -4.35 1.19
C TRP A 322 -8.81 -4.13 2.70
N GLU A 323 -8.48 -5.19 3.44
CA GLU A 323 -8.25 -5.10 4.89
C GLU A 323 -7.11 -4.15 5.24
N LEU A 324 -6.10 -4.01 4.37
CA LEU A 324 -5.00 -3.06 4.57
C LEU A 324 -5.54 -1.63 4.51
N PHE A 325 -6.32 -1.35 3.48
CA PHE A 325 -6.98 -0.06 3.31
C PHE A 325 -7.88 0.29 4.50
N LEU A 326 -8.72 -0.65 4.96
CA LEU A 326 -9.57 -0.45 6.13
C LEU A 326 -8.74 -0.17 7.40
N ASN A 327 -7.70 -0.97 7.66
CA ASN A 327 -6.85 -0.79 8.84
C ASN A 327 -6.05 0.52 8.82
N LEU A 328 -5.55 0.93 7.66
CA LEU A 328 -4.87 2.21 7.49
C LEU A 328 -5.82 3.36 7.80
N SER A 329 -7.05 3.31 7.29
CA SER A 329 -8.08 4.34 7.48
C SER A 329 -8.55 4.50 8.93
N MET A 330 -8.60 3.39 9.68
CA MET A 330 -9.03 3.40 11.09
C MET A 330 -7.94 3.91 12.05
N ASN A 331 -6.68 3.49 11.86
CA ASN A 331 -5.70 3.60 12.95
C ASN A 331 -4.74 4.81 12.85
N GLY A 332 -4.85 5.69 11.84
CA GLY A 332 -3.82 6.71 11.54
C GLY A 332 -4.09 7.47 10.25
N ASP A 333 -3.34 8.55 10.01
CA ASP A 333 -3.73 9.56 9.03
C ASP A 333 -3.30 9.14 7.61
N ILE A 334 -4.17 9.34 6.62
CA ILE A 334 -3.87 9.04 5.22
C ILE A 334 -3.34 10.29 4.53
N ASN A 335 -2.08 10.28 4.12
CA ASN A 335 -1.49 11.38 3.37
C ASN A 335 -1.76 11.27 1.85
N GLU A 336 -1.33 12.28 1.08
CA GLU A 336 -1.58 12.36 -0.36
C GLU A 336 -0.92 11.21 -1.16
N ILE A 337 0.29 10.79 -0.76
CA ILE A 337 1.02 9.66 -1.37
C ILE A 337 0.21 8.38 -1.20
N MET A 338 -0.25 8.10 0.03
CA MET A 338 -1.09 6.96 0.33
C MET A 338 -2.39 6.99 -0.46
N GLN A 339 -3.09 8.13 -0.46
CA GLN A 339 -4.36 8.28 -1.17
C GLN A 339 -4.21 7.97 -2.67
N THR A 340 -3.18 8.53 -3.30
CA THR A 340 -2.95 8.38 -4.74
C THR A 340 -2.67 6.92 -5.12
N HIS A 341 -1.72 6.28 -4.44
CA HIS A 341 -1.31 4.93 -4.79
C HIS A 341 -2.29 3.85 -4.32
N LEU A 342 -2.93 4.01 -3.15
CA LEU A 342 -4.00 3.11 -2.71
C LEU A 342 -5.18 3.16 -3.67
N SER A 343 -5.61 4.35 -4.09
CA SER A 343 -6.70 4.50 -5.08
C SER A 343 -6.39 3.71 -6.36
N SER A 344 -5.18 3.87 -6.89
CA SER A 344 -4.76 3.22 -8.13
C SER A 344 -4.72 1.69 -7.99
N ILE A 345 -4.01 1.17 -7.00
CA ILE A 345 -3.78 -0.26 -6.82
C ILE A 345 -5.06 -1.00 -6.41
N LEU A 346 -5.89 -0.42 -5.52
CA LEU A 346 -7.18 -1.00 -5.16
C LEU A 346 -8.12 -1.06 -6.36
N THR A 347 -8.22 0.02 -7.14
CA THR A 347 -9.08 0.06 -8.34
C THR A 347 -8.65 -1.01 -9.35
N GLN A 348 -7.34 -1.12 -9.62
CA GLN A 348 -6.81 -2.12 -10.55
C GLN A 348 -7.03 -3.56 -10.06
N SER A 349 -6.88 -3.81 -8.76
CA SER A 349 -7.02 -5.14 -8.15
C SER A 349 -8.49 -5.58 -8.08
N MET A 350 -9.41 -4.65 -7.79
CA MET A 350 -10.80 -4.97 -7.51
C MET A 350 -11.73 -4.86 -8.70
N GLN A 351 -11.34 -4.23 -9.80
CA GLN A 351 -12.20 -4.06 -10.99
C GLN A 351 -12.70 -5.39 -11.60
N ASN A 352 -11.99 -6.50 -11.36
CA ASN A 352 -12.34 -7.83 -11.85
C ASN A 352 -12.85 -8.77 -10.73
N ALA A 353 -13.12 -8.25 -9.53
CA ALA A 353 -13.61 -9.05 -8.42
C ALA A 353 -15.00 -9.64 -8.75
N PRO A 354 -15.35 -10.84 -8.26
CA PRO A 354 -16.73 -11.33 -8.34
C PRO A 354 -17.70 -10.41 -7.57
N ILE A 355 -18.94 -10.27 -8.06
CA ILE A 355 -19.98 -9.43 -7.43
C ILE A 355 -20.15 -9.75 -5.93
N ALA A 356 -20.17 -11.04 -5.58
CA ALA A 356 -20.33 -11.47 -4.18
C ALA A 356 -19.18 -10.99 -3.29
N THR A 357 -17.95 -11.08 -3.79
CA THR A 357 -16.74 -10.59 -3.10
C THR A 357 -16.78 -9.08 -2.94
N PHE A 358 -17.12 -8.35 -4.01
CA PHE A 358 -17.20 -6.90 -3.94
C PHE A 358 -18.33 -6.42 -3.01
N LYS A 359 -19.45 -7.15 -2.95
CA LYS A 359 -20.52 -6.90 -1.95
C LYS A 359 -20.00 -7.06 -0.52
N HIS A 360 -19.16 -8.06 -0.26
CA HIS A 360 -18.51 -8.21 1.04
C HIS A 360 -17.62 -7.00 1.37
N TYR A 361 -16.86 -6.49 0.39
CA TYR A 361 -16.05 -5.27 0.56
C TYR A 361 -16.89 -4.05 0.94
N CYS A 362 -18.03 -3.85 0.28
CA CYS A 362 -18.97 -2.78 0.61
C CYS A 362 -19.50 -2.90 2.05
N VAL A 363 -19.92 -4.10 2.48
CA VAL A 363 -20.40 -4.33 3.85
C VAL A 363 -19.31 -4.03 4.88
N SER A 364 -18.09 -4.50 4.63
CA SER A 364 -16.95 -4.25 5.52
C SER A 364 -16.59 -2.76 5.59
N ALA A 365 -16.69 -2.02 4.47
CA ALA A 365 -16.52 -0.57 4.45
C ALA A 365 -17.61 0.17 5.25
N GLU A 366 -18.89 -0.20 5.08
CA GLU A 366 -19.99 0.37 5.86
C GLU A 366 -19.77 0.19 7.37
N CYS A 367 -19.37 -1.01 7.79
CA CYS A 367 -19.04 -1.29 9.19
C CYS A 367 -17.85 -0.46 9.71
N CYS A 368 -16.89 -0.12 8.84
CA CYS A 368 -15.71 0.67 9.21
C CYS A 368 -16.02 2.17 9.32
N LEU A 369 -17.02 2.71 8.62
CA LEU A 369 -17.36 4.14 8.67
C LEU A 369 -17.55 4.67 10.09
N GLN A 370 -18.10 3.85 11.00
CA GLN A 370 -18.33 4.24 12.39
C GLN A 370 -17.04 4.32 13.23
N LYS A 371 -15.93 3.79 12.72
CA LYS A 371 -14.64 3.66 13.41
C LYS A 371 -13.53 4.48 12.77
N ILE A 372 -13.79 5.08 11.60
CA ILE A 372 -12.83 5.91 10.90
C ILE A 372 -12.71 7.24 11.64
N LYS A 373 -11.47 7.75 11.75
CA LYS A 373 -11.23 9.09 12.28
C LYS A 373 -11.86 10.15 11.39
N ASP A 374 -12.39 11.21 11.99
CA ASP A 374 -13.05 12.32 11.27
C ASP A 374 -12.14 12.91 10.17
N GLU A 375 -10.82 13.03 10.43
CA GLU A 375 -9.87 13.59 9.45
C GLU A 375 -9.72 12.73 8.19
N ASN A 376 -9.93 11.41 8.31
CA ASN A 376 -9.78 10.47 7.21
C ASN A 376 -11.08 10.22 6.45
N TYR A 377 -12.23 10.66 6.96
CA TYR A 377 -13.54 10.29 6.41
C TYR A 377 -13.66 10.64 4.93
N GLN A 378 -13.32 11.87 4.55
CA GLN A 378 -13.39 12.33 3.16
C GLN A 378 -12.43 11.58 2.24
N ILE A 379 -11.22 11.27 2.73
CA ILE A 379 -10.20 10.54 1.97
C ILE A 379 -10.66 9.09 1.74
N PHE A 380 -11.16 8.44 2.79
CA PHE A 380 -11.71 7.09 2.72
C PHE A 380 -12.83 6.99 1.69
N VAL A 381 -13.81 7.89 1.79
CA VAL A 381 -14.95 7.97 0.85
C VAL A 381 -14.46 8.19 -0.58
N GLY A 382 -13.51 9.10 -0.78
CA GLY A 382 -12.94 9.37 -2.11
C GLY A 382 -12.21 8.16 -2.72
N ILE A 383 -11.45 7.41 -1.92
CA ILE A 383 -10.77 6.18 -2.37
C ILE A 383 -11.82 5.10 -2.68
N PHE A 384 -12.76 4.87 -1.77
CA PHE A 384 -13.82 3.88 -1.93
C PHE A 384 -14.61 4.12 -3.21
N ASP A 385 -15.03 5.37 -3.47
CA ASP A 385 -15.80 5.64 -4.67
C ASP A 385 -14.98 5.41 -5.94
N LYS A 386 -13.70 5.79 -5.99
CA LYS A 386 -12.85 5.48 -7.15
C LYS A 386 -12.81 3.98 -7.44
N VAL A 387 -12.71 3.17 -6.39
CA VAL A 387 -12.71 1.70 -6.48
C VAL A 387 -14.07 1.18 -6.96
N LEU A 388 -15.17 1.66 -6.37
CA LEU A 388 -16.53 1.30 -6.78
C LEU A 388 -16.81 1.70 -8.24
N HIS A 389 -16.42 2.91 -8.62
CA HIS A 389 -16.57 3.42 -9.98
C HIS A 389 -15.79 2.57 -10.98
N GLY A 390 -14.52 2.26 -10.70
CA GLY A 390 -13.70 1.41 -11.56
C GLY A 390 -14.26 0.00 -11.70
N PHE A 391 -14.73 -0.59 -10.59
CA PHE A 391 -15.43 -1.87 -10.59
C PHE A 391 -16.68 -1.84 -11.48
N LEU A 392 -17.61 -0.93 -11.22
CA LEU A 392 -18.86 -0.86 -11.98
C LEU A 392 -18.61 -0.50 -13.45
N ASN A 393 -17.69 0.42 -13.73
CA ASN A 393 -17.37 0.82 -15.10
C ASN A 393 -16.82 -0.35 -15.92
N LYS A 394 -16.00 -1.22 -15.31
CA LYS A 394 -15.52 -2.45 -15.96
C LYS A 394 -16.65 -3.48 -16.09
N GLN A 395 -17.37 -3.76 -15.02
CA GLN A 395 -18.36 -4.84 -14.98
C GLN A 395 -19.63 -4.56 -15.81
N LEU A 396 -20.07 -3.31 -15.89
CA LEU A 396 -21.31 -2.96 -16.59
C LEU A 396 -21.11 -2.73 -18.09
N ASN A 397 -19.94 -2.21 -18.50
CA ASN A 397 -19.64 -1.98 -19.92
C ASN A 397 -19.03 -3.19 -20.62
N ASP A 398 -18.57 -4.20 -19.87
CA ASP A 398 -18.03 -5.43 -20.44
C ASP A 398 -19.14 -6.47 -20.66
N GLN A 399 -19.31 -6.89 -21.91
CA GLN A 399 -20.36 -7.83 -22.32
C GLN A 399 -20.26 -9.16 -21.57
N GLN A 400 -19.06 -9.55 -21.13
CA GLN A 400 -18.83 -10.78 -20.36
C GLN A 400 -19.50 -10.76 -18.98
N TYR A 401 -19.65 -9.57 -18.37
CA TYR A 401 -20.07 -9.45 -16.98
C TYR A 401 -21.44 -8.76 -16.80
N SER A 402 -21.82 -7.90 -17.75
CA SER A 402 -23.03 -7.09 -17.68
C SER A 402 -24.33 -7.88 -17.44
N TYR A 403 -24.40 -9.14 -17.89
CA TYR A 403 -25.60 -9.97 -17.73
C TYR A 403 -25.85 -10.46 -16.30
N TYR A 404 -24.83 -10.47 -15.44
CA TYR A 404 -24.96 -10.87 -14.03
C TYR A 404 -25.55 -9.77 -13.15
N PHE A 405 -25.62 -8.52 -13.63
CA PHE A 405 -26.19 -7.42 -12.89
C PHE A 405 -27.72 -7.37 -13.05
N THR A 406 -28.41 -7.71 -11.97
CA THR A 406 -29.87 -7.51 -11.85
C THR A 406 -30.17 -6.12 -11.29
N ASP A 407 -31.36 -5.61 -11.55
CA ASP A 407 -31.83 -4.33 -10.99
C ASP A 407 -31.75 -4.32 -9.46
N TYR A 408 -31.96 -5.48 -8.81
CA TYR A 408 -31.81 -5.63 -7.36
C TYR A 408 -30.37 -5.34 -6.90
N ILE A 409 -29.38 -5.95 -7.56
CA ILE A 409 -27.95 -5.75 -7.23
C ILE A 409 -27.54 -4.28 -7.45
N LEU A 410 -27.99 -3.68 -8.55
CA LEU A 410 -27.72 -2.27 -8.85
C LEU A 410 -28.34 -1.33 -7.81
N LYS A 411 -29.56 -1.62 -7.34
CA LYS A 411 -30.21 -0.86 -6.25
C LYS A 411 -29.45 -0.98 -4.93
N GLU A 412 -28.92 -2.17 -4.60
CA GLU A 412 -28.06 -2.35 -3.43
C GLU A 412 -26.79 -1.48 -3.53
N PHE A 413 -26.09 -1.51 -4.67
CA PHE A 413 -24.90 -0.67 -4.88
C PHE A 413 -25.22 0.83 -4.86
N LEU A 414 -26.38 1.24 -5.36
CA LEU A 414 -26.82 2.64 -5.31
C LEU A 414 -27.00 3.10 -3.86
N ASN A 415 -27.65 2.28 -3.03
CA ASN A 415 -27.84 2.58 -1.61
C ASN A 415 -26.49 2.70 -0.87
N ILE A 416 -25.55 1.82 -1.18
CA ILE A 416 -24.19 1.85 -0.62
C ILE A 416 -23.47 3.14 -1.04
N ALA A 417 -23.47 3.45 -2.34
CA ALA A 417 -22.85 4.67 -2.88
C ALA A 417 -23.45 5.95 -2.27
N LEU A 418 -24.77 5.98 -2.06
CA LEU A 418 -25.47 7.11 -1.45
C LEU A 418 -25.14 7.29 0.03
N LYS A 419 -25.08 6.20 0.81
CA LYS A 419 -24.66 6.27 2.22
C LYS A 419 -23.22 6.75 2.38
N LEU A 420 -22.36 6.39 1.42
CA LEU A 420 -20.94 6.71 1.43
C LEU A 420 -20.64 8.09 0.84
N SER A 421 -21.53 8.68 0.06
CA SER A 421 -21.34 10.03 -0.49
C SER A 421 -21.41 11.09 0.62
N PRO A 422 -20.45 12.03 0.74
CA PRO A 422 -20.43 13.06 1.79
C PRO A 422 -21.65 14.00 1.75
N ALA A 423 -22.28 14.12 0.58
CA ALA A 423 -23.44 14.96 0.33
C ALA A 423 -24.74 14.18 0.07
N HIS A 424 -24.73 12.84 0.20
CA HIS A 424 -25.81 11.96 -0.29
C HIS A 424 -26.29 12.32 -1.72
N SER A 425 -25.37 12.76 -2.59
CA SER A 425 -25.72 13.31 -3.90
C SER A 425 -25.71 12.22 -4.97
N LEU A 426 -26.73 12.22 -5.83
CA LEU A 426 -26.80 11.36 -7.02
C LEU A 426 -25.77 11.76 -8.09
N GLN A 427 -25.12 12.92 -7.97
CA GLN A 427 -24.16 13.44 -8.97
C GLN A 427 -22.80 12.72 -8.94
N HIS A 428 -22.58 11.81 -7.98
CA HIS A 428 -21.33 11.06 -7.89
C HIS A 428 -21.12 10.14 -9.12
N PRO A 429 -19.90 10.02 -9.67
CA PRO A 429 -19.63 9.15 -10.83
C PRO A 429 -20.18 7.71 -10.73
N SER A 430 -20.05 7.05 -9.58
CA SER A 430 -20.63 5.71 -9.36
C SER A 430 -22.16 5.72 -9.40
N CYS A 431 -22.80 6.67 -8.71
CA CYS A 431 -24.26 6.84 -8.72
C CYS A 431 -24.77 7.08 -10.14
N LEU A 432 -24.14 7.98 -10.90
CA LEU A 432 -24.50 8.26 -12.29
C LEU A 432 -24.40 7.01 -13.17
N LEU A 433 -23.35 6.23 -13.00
CA LEU A 433 -23.15 5.00 -13.76
C LEU A 433 -24.22 3.94 -13.44
N ILE A 434 -24.58 3.78 -12.16
CA ILE A 434 -25.66 2.88 -11.72
C ILE A 434 -27.02 3.34 -12.26
N ILE A 435 -27.35 4.62 -12.11
CA ILE A 435 -28.61 5.21 -12.59
C ILE A 435 -28.73 5.05 -14.10
N ARG A 436 -27.65 5.31 -14.84
CA ARG A 436 -27.60 5.07 -16.29
C ARG A 436 -27.99 3.64 -16.64
N HIS A 437 -27.45 2.64 -15.94
CA HIS A 437 -27.76 1.24 -16.25
C HIS A 437 -29.16 0.80 -15.78
N LEU A 438 -29.64 1.32 -14.66
CA LEU A 438 -30.99 1.08 -14.16
C LEU A 438 -32.07 1.66 -15.11
N LEU A 439 -31.78 2.78 -15.77
CA LEU A 439 -32.72 3.44 -16.68
C LEU A 439 -32.48 3.04 -18.15
N PHE A 440 -31.27 3.31 -18.65
CA PHE A 440 -30.86 3.28 -20.06
C PHE A 440 -30.06 2.01 -20.43
N LYS A 441 -30.51 0.83 -20.00
CA LYS A 441 -29.86 -0.45 -20.36
C LYS A 441 -29.69 -0.57 -21.88
N LEU A 442 -28.48 -0.89 -22.33
CA LEU A 442 -28.16 -1.13 -23.75
C LEU A 442 -28.93 -2.36 -24.26
N ASP A 443 -30.06 -2.12 -24.93
CA ASP A 443 -30.81 -3.17 -25.63
C ASP A 443 -30.15 -3.38 -27.01
N ASN A 444 -29.25 -4.38 -27.09
CA ASN A 444 -28.50 -4.76 -28.31
C ASN A 444 -29.37 -5.44 -29.38
N TYR A 445 -30.64 -5.70 -29.10
CA TYR A 445 -31.57 -6.31 -30.04
C TYR A 445 -32.31 -5.22 -30.81
N GLY A 446 -32.70 -5.51 -32.06
CA GLY A 446 -33.48 -4.64 -32.95
C GLY A 446 -34.93 -4.42 -32.48
N ILE A 447 -35.09 -4.09 -31.20
CA ILE A 447 -36.34 -3.67 -30.58
C ILE A 447 -36.67 -2.28 -31.12
N GLU A 448 -37.94 -2.09 -31.49
CA GLU A 448 -38.45 -0.79 -31.93
C GLU A 448 -38.22 0.30 -30.88
N ILE A 449 -37.92 1.52 -31.35
CA ILE A 449 -37.60 2.66 -30.46
C ILE A 449 -38.77 2.96 -29.52
N SER A 450 -40.01 2.85 -29.99
CA SER A 450 -41.23 3.00 -29.18
C SER A 450 -41.23 2.07 -27.96
N GLU A 451 -40.89 0.80 -28.15
CA GLU A 451 -40.81 -0.20 -27.09
C GLU A 451 -39.63 0.05 -26.14
N LYS A 452 -38.48 0.51 -26.66
CA LYS A 452 -37.34 0.95 -25.82
C LYS A 452 -37.74 2.10 -24.89
N ILE A 453 -38.46 3.09 -25.40
CA ILE A 453 -38.95 4.24 -24.62
C ILE A 453 -40.00 3.80 -23.59
N LYS A 454 -40.96 2.93 -23.96
CA LYS A 454 -41.94 2.36 -23.00
C LYS A 454 -41.23 1.68 -21.83
N ARG A 455 -40.21 0.87 -22.11
CA ARG A 455 -39.40 0.18 -21.08
C ARG A 455 -38.61 1.15 -20.20
N LEU A 456 -38.03 2.20 -20.77
CA LEU A 456 -37.35 3.26 -20.01
C LEU A 456 -38.29 3.87 -18.96
N PHE A 457 -39.51 4.25 -19.36
CA PHE A 457 -40.48 4.81 -18.43
C PHE A 457 -40.99 3.79 -17.40
N ALA A 458 -41.21 2.54 -17.80
CA ALA A 458 -41.55 1.48 -16.85
C ALA A 458 -40.46 1.30 -15.78
N ARG A 459 -39.18 1.32 -16.18
CA ARG A 459 -38.04 1.28 -15.24
C ARG A 459 -38.00 2.50 -14.33
N LEU A 460 -38.18 3.70 -14.88
CA LEU A 460 -38.26 4.93 -14.09
C LEU A 460 -39.36 4.84 -13.01
N CYS A 461 -40.54 4.31 -13.36
CA CYS A 461 -41.64 4.14 -12.42
C CYS A 461 -41.35 3.07 -11.34
N ASN A 462 -40.48 2.11 -11.62
CA ASN A 462 -40.05 1.05 -10.70
C ASN A 462 -38.87 1.44 -9.81
N LEU A 463 -38.27 2.61 -10.02
CA LEU A 463 -37.27 3.18 -9.12
C LEU A 463 -37.95 3.88 -7.96
N ASP A 464 -37.28 3.90 -6.80
CA ASP A 464 -37.85 4.46 -5.58
C ASP A 464 -38.10 5.97 -5.73
N LYS A 465 -39.37 6.38 -5.60
CA LYS A 465 -39.79 7.79 -5.74
C LYS A 465 -39.08 8.70 -4.76
N SER A 466 -38.66 8.21 -3.59
CA SER A 466 -37.96 9.00 -2.58
C SER A 466 -36.58 9.50 -3.04
N LEU A 467 -35.90 8.76 -3.92
CA LEU A 467 -34.58 9.13 -4.43
C LEU A 467 -34.62 10.35 -5.38
N PHE A 468 -35.75 10.61 -6.04
CA PHE A 468 -35.85 11.56 -7.15
C PHE A 468 -36.74 12.79 -6.86
N GLN A 469 -37.46 12.81 -5.74
CA GLN A 469 -38.42 13.87 -5.42
C GLN A 469 -37.79 15.27 -5.27
N ALA A 470 -36.52 15.35 -4.84
CA ALA A 470 -35.82 16.61 -4.58
C ALA A 470 -34.67 16.91 -5.54
N VAL A 471 -34.45 16.07 -6.57
CA VAL A 471 -33.30 16.18 -7.47
C VAL A 471 -33.75 16.61 -8.85
N ASP A 472 -33.12 17.68 -9.35
CA ASP A 472 -33.32 18.16 -10.73
C ASP A 472 -32.75 17.11 -11.72
N PRO A 473 -33.60 16.50 -12.59
CA PRO A 473 -33.16 15.52 -13.58
C PRO A 473 -32.08 16.06 -14.52
N ALA A 474 -32.05 17.37 -14.79
CA ALA A 474 -31.05 17.99 -15.64
C ALA A 474 -29.61 17.89 -15.08
N SER A 475 -29.48 17.77 -13.77
CA SER A 475 -28.18 17.62 -13.11
C SER A 475 -27.64 16.18 -13.12
N ILE A 476 -28.46 15.20 -13.51
CA ILE A 476 -28.13 13.76 -13.48
C ILE A 476 -28.07 13.15 -14.87
N ILE A 477 -29.08 13.39 -15.69
CA ILE A 477 -29.23 12.74 -16.99
C ILE A 477 -28.44 13.52 -18.05
N LYS A 478 -27.48 12.84 -18.68
CA LYS A 478 -26.66 13.37 -19.76
C LYS A 478 -27.23 13.03 -21.13
N ASP A 479 -27.05 13.95 -22.09
CA ASP A 479 -27.55 13.79 -23.46
C ASP A 479 -27.05 12.53 -24.17
N GLU A 480 -25.79 12.18 -23.91
CA GLU A 480 -25.13 11.01 -24.50
C GLU A 480 -25.83 9.68 -24.13
N TRP A 481 -26.66 9.65 -23.09
CA TRP A 481 -27.40 8.44 -22.70
C TRP A 481 -28.63 8.17 -23.56
N PHE A 482 -29.08 9.16 -24.34
CA PHE A 482 -30.26 9.04 -25.19
C PHE A 482 -29.98 8.53 -26.62
N ILE A 483 -28.71 8.29 -26.98
CA ILE A 483 -28.30 7.99 -28.37
C ILE A 483 -29.10 6.82 -28.99
N ASP A 484 -29.40 5.78 -28.21
CA ASP A 484 -30.16 4.59 -28.68
C ASP A 484 -31.69 4.72 -28.55
N TYR A 485 -32.16 5.84 -28.01
CA TYR A 485 -33.57 6.12 -27.71
C TYR A 485 -34.15 7.23 -28.57
N ILE A 486 -33.32 7.91 -29.37
CA ILE A 486 -33.75 8.98 -30.28
C ILE A 486 -34.07 8.43 -31.66
N PHE A 487 -35.08 9.00 -32.30
CA PHE A 487 -35.36 8.72 -33.70
C PHE A 487 -34.34 9.45 -34.56
N HIS A 488 -33.62 8.71 -35.40
CA HIS A 488 -32.64 9.28 -36.33
C HIS A 488 -33.31 10.01 -37.49
N ILE A 489 -34.50 9.55 -37.87
CA ILE A 489 -35.37 10.18 -38.83
C ILE A 489 -36.53 10.79 -38.03
N PRO A 490 -36.56 12.12 -37.85
CA PRO A 490 -37.60 12.82 -37.10
C PRO A 490 -39.02 12.50 -37.57
N GLN A 491 -39.19 12.16 -38.84
CA GLN A 491 -40.44 11.72 -39.44
C GLN A 491 -40.97 10.42 -38.84
N ASP A 492 -40.11 9.56 -38.28
CA ASP A 492 -40.53 8.33 -37.61
C ASP A 492 -41.36 8.61 -36.35
N TRP A 493 -41.17 9.77 -35.70
CA TRP A 493 -42.07 10.22 -34.62
C TRP A 493 -43.51 10.36 -35.10
N PHE A 494 -43.67 10.84 -36.34
CA PHE A 494 -44.96 11.10 -36.95
C PHE A 494 -45.62 9.83 -37.51
N MET A 495 -44.89 8.71 -37.51
CA MET A 495 -45.36 7.38 -37.93
C MET A 495 -45.77 6.49 -36.76
N LEU A 496 -45.66 6.97 -35.51
CA LEU A 496 -46.11 6.21 -34.34
C LEU A 496 -47.59 5.84 -34.46
N SER A 497 -47.89 4.55 -34.32
CA SER A 497 -49.28 4.07 -34.30
C SER A 497 -50.03 4.60 -33.09
N ARG A 498 -51.37 4.67 -33.18
CA ARG A 498 -52.23 5.06 -32.06
C ARG A 498 -51.97 4.22 -30.80
N TYR A 499 -51.78 2.91 -30.98
CA TYR A 499 -51.53 1.98 -29.90
C TYR A 499 -50.18 2.26 -29.21
N ASP A 500 -49.16 2.58 -29.99
CA ASP A 500 -47.84 2.91 -29.45
C ASP A 500 -47.84 4.25 -28.71
N TYR A 501 -48.54 5.23 -29.25
CA TYR A 501 -48.71 6.53 -28.64
C TYR A 501 -49.43 6.44 -27.28
N ASP A 502 -50.58 5.77 -27.23
CA ASP A 502 -51.32 5.55 -25.98
C ASP A 502 -50.48 4.79 -24.94
N GLY A 503 -49.72 3.79 -25.38
CA GLY A 503 -48.81 3.03 -24.50
C GLY A 503 -47.66 3.87 -23.93
N LEU A 504 -47.08 4.77 -24.74
CA LEU A 504 -46.01 5.68 -24.32
C LEU A 504 -46.49 6.70 -23.28
N ILE A 505 -47.68 7.26 -23.48
CA ILE A 505 -48.29 8.20 -22.51
C ILE A 505 -48.56 7.50 -21.19
N PHE A 506 -49.21 6.34 -21.26
CA PHE A 506 -49.56 5.55 -20.07
C PHE A 506 -48.34 5.20 -19.23
N ALA A 507 -47.23 4.82 -19.87
CA ALA A 507 -46.00 4.44 -19.18
C ALA A 507 -45.33 5.61 -18.43
N SER A 508 -45.47 6.86 -18.90
CA SER A 508 -44.67 7.99 -18.40
C SER A 508 -45.15 8.63 -17.09
N GLN A 509 -46.38 8.36 -16.62
CA GLN A 509 -46.96 8.82 -15.34
C GLN A 509 -46.88 10.34 -15.04
N ASN A 510 -46.44 11.19 -15.97
CA ASN A 510 -46.36 12.66 -15.88
C ASN A 510 -45.64 13.23 -14.63
N ASN A 511 -44.48 12.68 -14.26
CA ASN A 511 -43.61 13.25 -13.21
C ASN A 511 -42.47 14.12 -13.79
N SER A 512 -41.78 14.91 -12.95
CA SER A 512 -40.73 15.85 -13.39
C SER A 512 -39.60 15.19 -14.21
N TRP A 513 -39.19 13.98 -13.83
CA TRP A 513 -38.18 13.21 -14.55
C TRP A 513 -38.69 12.74 -15.91
N SER A 514 -39.94 12.27 -15.97
CA SER A 514 -40.56 11.86 -17.22
C SER A 514 -40.71 13.02 -18.20
N LEU A 515 -41.08 14.21 -17.71
CA LEU A 515 -41.15 15.44 -18.50
C LEU A 515 -39.79 15.82 -19.08
N TYR A 516 -38.75 15.76 -18.26
CA TYR A 516 -37.38 16.07 -18.69
C TYR A 516 -36.90 15.09 -19.76
N ILE A 517 -37.06 13.78 -19.52
CA ILE A 517 -36.68 12.72 -20.48
C ILE A 517 -37.40 12.92 -21.81
N TRP A 518 -38.71 13.17 -21.78
CA TRP A 518 -39.49 13.45 -22.98
C TRP A 518 -38.95 14.65 -23.74
N SER A 519 -38.73 15.77 -23.04
CA SER A 519 -38.21 17.00 -23.63
C SER A 519 -36.85 16.76 -24.31
N ARG A 520 -35.92 16.07 -23.64
CA ARG A 520 -34.59 15.78 -24.23
C ARG A 520 -34.65 14.81 -25.40
N LEU A 521 -35.45 13.75 -25.33
CA LEU A 521 -35.59 12.78 -26.44
C LEU A 521 -36.08 13.45 -27.72
N ILE A 522 -37.11 14.27 -27.60
CA ILE A 522 -37.68 15.01 -28.72
C ILE A 522 -36.68 16.05 -29.20
N GLN A 523 -36.08 16.81 -28.30
CA GLN A 523 -35.10 17.83 -28.64
C GLN A 523 -33.92 17.22 -29.41
N LEU A 524 -33.30 16.17 -28.90
CA LEU A 524 -32.19 15.50 -29.55
C LEU A 524 -32.59 14.86 -30.89
N SER A 525 -33.79 14.28 -30.99
CA SER A 525 -34.31 13.76 -32.27
C SER A 525 -34.46 14.86 -33.32
N LEU A 526 -35.17 15.94 -32.97
CA LEU A 526 -35.45 17.06 -33.87
C LEU A 526 -34.19 17.89 -34.19
N SER A 527 -33.17 17.88 -33.31
CA SER A 527 -31.89 18.55 -33.55
C SER A 527 -31.17 18.03 -34.79
N LYS A 528 -31.46 16.80 -35.23
CA LYS A 528 -30.87 16.17 -36.41
C LYS A 528 -31.53 16.61 -37.73
N VAL A 529 -32.67 17.30 -37.70
CA VAL A 529 -33.32 17.83 -38.91
C VAL A 529 -32.42 18.93 -39.51
N GLY A 530 -32.03 18.73 -40.77
CA GLY A 530 -31.33 19.73 -41.59
C GLY A 530 -32.15 20.99 -41.80
N VAL A 531 -31.49 22.14 -41.97
CA VAL A 531 -32.14 23.45 -42.12
C VAL A 531 -33.16 23.45 -43.29
N ASP A 532 -32.87 22.72 -44.36
CA ASP A 532 -33.69 22.55 -45.55
C ASP A 532 -34.96 21.70 -45.36
N LYS A 533 -35.00 20.83 -44.34
CA LYS A 533 -36.08 19.83 -44.14
C LYS A 533 -37.14 20.25 -43.13
N TRP A 534 -36.97 21.39 -42.46
CA TRP A 534 -37.89 21.84 -41.39
C TRP A 534 -39.31 22.09 -41.87
N ASN A 535 -39.50 22.66 -43.06
CA ASN A 535 -40.84 22.92 -43.57
C ASN A 535 -41.63 21.62 -43.77
N GLU A 536 -40.97 20.57 -44.27
CA GLU A 536 -41.57 19.24 -44.42
C GLU A 536 -41.86 18.59 -43.06
N THR A 537 -40.92 18.66 -42.11
CA THR A 537 -41.09 18.17 -40.74
C THR A 537 -42.27 18.86 -40.03
N VAL A 538 -42.44 20.17 -40.21
CA VAL A 538 -43.57 20.94 -39.63
C VAL A 538 -44.90 20.53 -40.24
N VAL A 539 -44.96 20.32 -41.56
CA VAL A 539 -46.19 19.84 -42.23
C VAL A 539 -46.58 18.46 -41.73
N GLN A 540 -45.61 17.55 -41.59
CA GLN A 540 -45.85 16.20 -41.09
C GLN A 540 -46.22 16.18 -39.60
N LEU A 541 -45.62 17.04 -38.78
CA LEU A 541 -46.03 17.24 -37.38
C LEU A 541 -47.49 17.67 -37.29
N ASN A 542 -47.92 18.62 -38.12
CA ASN A 542 -49.29 19.10 -38.13
C ASN A 542 -50.28 18.01 -38.58
N GLN A 543 -49.91 17.21 -39.59
CA GLN A 543 -50.72 16.05 -40.00
C GLN A 543 -50.79 14.98 -38.90
N TRP A 544 -49.68 14.71 -38.22
CA TRP A 544 -49.62 13.80 -37.09
C TRP A 544 -50.49 14.28 -35.93
N MET A 545 -50.43 15.57 -35.58
CA MET A 545 -51.32 16.18 -34.58
C MET A 545 -52.79 15.92 -34.94
N ILE A 546 -53.20 16.23 -36.17
CA ILE A 546 -54.59 16.00 -36.63
C ILE A 546 -54.99 14.52 -36.51
N ASN A 547 -54.08 13.61 -36.87
CA ASN A 547 -54.35 12.17 -36.84
C ASN A 547 -54.45 11.62 -35.42
N VAL A 548 -53.63 12.11 -34.48
CA VAL A 548 -53.66 11.73 -33.06
C VAL A 548 -54.82 12.42 -32.32
N GLU A 549 -55.17 13.65 -32.68
CA GLU A 549 -56.22 14.47 -32.06
C GLU A 549 -57.65 14.03 -32.43
N ARG A 550 -57.86 13.41 -33.60
CA ARG A 550 -59.21 13.01 -34.06
C ARG A 550 -59.96 12.05 -33.13
N ASP A 551 -59.28 11.39 -32.18
CA ASP A 551 -59.91 10.41 -31.29
C ASP A 551 -60.01 10.81 -29.80
N LYS A 552 -59.34 11.89 -29.33
CA LYS A 552 -59.49 12.38 -27.94
C LYS A 552 -59.16 13.87 -27.85
N TYR A 553 -60.20 14.71 -27.75
CA TYR A 553 -60.08 16.11 -27.30
C TYR A 553 -59.67 16.15 -25.81
N THR A 554 -58.37 16.04 -25.56
CA THR A 554 -57.78 16.59 -24.33
C THR A 554 -56.54 17.36 -24.73
N ALA A 555 -56.71 18.67 -24.89
CA ALA A 555 -55.66 19.68 -25.11
C ALA A 555 -54.59 19.73 -23.99
N ASN A 556 -54.67 18.83 -23.00
CA ASN A 556 -53.78 18.73 -21.85
C ASN A 556 -52.84 17.51 -21.93
N ASN A 557 -52.63 16.91 -23.12
CA ASN A 557 -51.70 15.80 -23.25
C ASN A 557 -50.26 16.30 -23.22
N THR A 558 -49.61 16.08 -22.08
CA THR A 558 -48.22 16.42 -21.81
C THR A 558 -47.24 16.08 -22.93
N LEU A 559 -47.36 14.91 -23.55
CA LEU A 559 -46.45 14.49 -24.62
C LEU A 559 -46.66 15.33 -25.88
N THR A 560 -47.92 15.50 -26.31
CA THR A 560 -48.26 16.39 -27.43
C THR A 560 -47.70 17.79 -27.20
N THR A 561 -47.91 18.35 -26.01
CA THR A 561 -47.42 19.68 -25.65
C THR A 561 -45.89 19.77 -25.74
N ILE A 562 -45.15 18.79 -25.22
CA ILE A 562 -43.68 18.76 -25.31
C ILE A 562 -43.20 18.64 -26.76
N VAL A 563 -43.83 17.78 -27.57
CA VAL A 563 -43.47 17.59 -28.99
C VAL A 563 -43.66 18.89 -29.76
N VAL A 564 -44.85 19.49 -29.66
CA VAL A 564 -45.20 20.71 -30.40
C VAL A 564 -44.33 21.89 -29.98
N LYS A 565 -44.13 22.08 -28.67
CA LYS A 565 -43.24 23.12 -28.15
C LYS A 565 -41.82 22.94 -28.68
N THR A 566 -41.23 21.75 -28.52
CA THR A 566 -39.83 21.52 -28.89
C THR A 566 -39.62 21.68 -30.39
N ALA A 567 -40.56 21.20 -31.21
CA ALA A 567 -40.51 21.39 -32.66
C ALA A 567 -40.60 22.87 -33.04
N PHE A 568 -41.45 23.64 -32.36
CA PHE A 568 -41.58 25.08 -32.56
C PHE A 568 -40.31 25.84 -32.18
N ASP A 569 -39.77 25.59 -30.99
CA ASP A 569 -38.52 26.22 -30.51
C ASP A 569 -37.35 25.93 -31.47
N MET A 570 -37.29 24.71 -32.01
CA MET A 570 -36.29 24.35 -33.02
C MET A 570 -36.52 24.99 -34.37
N ALA A 571 -37.76 25.07 -34.83
CA ALA A 571 -38.11 25.73 -36.08
C ALA A 571 -37.74 27.23 -36.02
N ILE A 572 -38.02 27.89 -34.89
CA ILE A 572 -37.65 29.28 -34.64
C ILE A 572 -36.13 29.45 -34.61
N SER A 573 -35.42 28.62 -33.83
CA SER A 573 -33.97 28.77 -33.64
C SER A 573 -33.16 28.48 -34.91
N LYS A 574 -33.62 27.56 -35.76
CA LYS A 574 -32.91 27.19 -37.00
C LYS A 574 -33.35 27.97 -38.24
N ASN A 575 -34.57 28.52 -38.27
CA ASN A 575 -35.15 29.10 -39.49
C ASN A 575 -36.21 30.18 -39.20
N SER A 576 -35.82 31.26 -38.53
CA SER A 576 -36.75 32.34 -38.14
C SER A 576 -37.53 33.00 -39.29
N LYS A 577 -37.06 32.90 -40.55
CA LYS A 577 -37.70 33.52 -41.72
C LYS A 577 -38.50 32.54 -42.61
N SER A 578 -38.08 31.27 -42.75
CA SER A 578 -38.69 30.35 -43.73
C SER A 578 -39.91 29.59 -43.21
N VAL A 579 -40.07 29.47 -41.89
CA VAL A 579 -41.16 28.71 -41.24
C VAL A 579 -42.54 29.30 -41.52
N LEU A 580 -42.62 30.62 -41.73
CA LEU A 580 -43.87 31.33 -42.08
C LEU A 580 -44.44 30.91 -43.44
N PHE A 581 -43.61 30.31 -44.30
CA PHE A 581 -44.00 29.84 -45.63
C PHE A 581 -44.32 28.34 -45.65
N ALA A 582 -44.31 27.66 -44.50
CA ALA A 582 -44.68 26.25 -44.42
C ALA A 582 -46.20 26.07 -44.63
N PRO A 583 -46.63 25.09 -45.45
CA PRO A 583 -48.05 24.79 -45.64
C PRO A 583 -48.75 24.51 -44.31
N ASN A 584 -49.94 25.08 -44.10
CA ASN A 584 -50.78 24.89 -42.91
C ASN A 584 -50.15 25.30 -41.56
N ILE A 585 -49.12 26.16 -41.57
CA ILE A 585 -48.51 26.74 -40.35
C ILE A 585 -49.53 27.44 -39.44
N GLY A 586 -50.62 27.95 -40.01
CA GLY A 586 -51.71 28.62 -39.27
C GLY A 586 -52.36 27.73 -38.20
N SER A 587 -52.47 26.41 -38.41
CA SER A 587 -53.04 25.49 -37.40
C SER A 587 -52.11 25.32 -36.20
N MET A 588 -50.80 25.21 -36.45
CA MET A 588 -49.78 25.10 -35.41
C MET A 588 -49.65 26.41 -34.61
N LEU A 589 -49.65 27.56 -35.30
CA LEU A 589 -49.65 28.87 -34.67
C LEU A 589 -50.93 29.09 -33.86
N LYS A 590 -52.09 28.68 -34.37
CA LYS A 590 -53.36 28.74 -33.64
C LYS A 590 -53.31 27.90 -32.37
N TYR A 591 -52.82 26.65 -32.43
CA TYR A 591 -52.63 25.81 -31.24
C TYR A 591 -51.73 26.48 -30.19
N ILE A 592 -50.59 27.06 -30.59
CA ILE A 592 -49.66 27.74 -29.68
C ILE A 592 -50.28 29.01 -29.08
N LEU A 593 -51.02 29.78 -29.89
CA LEU A 593 -51.72 30.99 -29.44
C LEU A 593 -52.88 30.65 -28.49
N ASP A 594 -53.66 29.61 -28.80
CA ASP A 594 -54.75 29.12 -27.94
C ASP A 594 -54.19 28.61 -26.61
N ALA A 595 -53.08 27.85 -26.64
CA ALA A 595 -52.43 27.36 -25.44
C ALA A 595 -51.72 28.47 -24.62
N LYS A 596 -51.21 29.53 -25.28
CA LYS A 596 -50.74 30.77 -24.63
C LYS A 596 -51.89 31.49 -23.91
N GLN A 597 -53.04 31.63 -24.57
CA GLN A 597 -54.23 32.28 -24.00
C GLN A 597 -54.79 31.51 -22.79
N ASN A 598 -54.63 30.19 -22.78
CA ASN A 598 -55.06 29.31 -21.68
C ASN A 598 -54.08 29.25 -20.49
N ASN A 599 -53.00 30.06 -20.48
CA ASN A 599 -51.97 30.07 -19.43
C ASN A 599 -51.39 28.67 -19.14
N ASP A 600 -51.18 27.86 -20.20
CA ASP A 600 -50.55 26.56 -20.03
C ASP A 600 -49.09 26.75 -19.55
N LYS A 601 -48.77 26.18 -18.38
CA LYS A 601 -47.47 26.31 -17.70
C LYS A 601 -46.29 25.80 -18.55
N LEU A 602 -46.59 25.08 -19.62
CA LEU A 602 -45.59 24.43 -20.46
C LEU A 602 -45.14 25.31 -21.65
N ILE A 603 -45.85 26.38 -22.02
CA ILE A 603 -45.46 27.27 -23.13
C ILE A 603 -44.66 28.46 -22.60
N ASP A 604 -43.48 28.71 -23.19
CA ASP A 604 -42.69 29.90 -22.88
C ASP A 604 -43.30 31.11 -23.60
N ILE A 605 -44.23 31.77 -22.90
CA ILE A 605 -44.96 32.96 -23.37
C ILE A 605 -43.98 34.01 -23.89
N LYS A 606 -42.81 34.17 -23.25
CA LYS A 606 -41.81 35.15 -23.63
C LYS A 606 -41.14 34.80 -24.96
N GLN A 607 -40.80 33.54 -25.21
CA GLN A 607 -40.28 33.12 -26.51
C GLN A 607 -41.31 33.27 -27.63
N VAL A 608 -42.58 32.97 -27.34
CA VAL A 608 -43.68 33.17 -28.29
C VAL A 608 -43.85 34.66 -28.61
N ASP A 609 -43.79 35.53 -27.59
CA ASP A 609 -43.85 36.99 -27.76
C ASP A 609 -42.64 37.53 -28.53
N ASP A 610 -41.42 37.08 -28.21
CA ASP A 610 -40.20 37.45 -28.92
C ASP A 610 -40.25 37.00 -30.39
N PHE A 611 -40.81 35.82 -30.67
CA PHE A 611 -41.05 35.35 -32.03
C PHE A 611 -42.07 36.22 -32.77
N ILE A 612 -43.23 36.50 -32.16
CA ILE A 612 -44.25 37.38 -32.73
C ILE A 612 -43.66 38.78 -33.00
N GLN A 613 -42.85 39.31 -32.08
CA GLN A 613 -42.18 40.59 -32.24
C GLN A 613 -41.16 40.56 -33.38
N LYS A 614 -40.27 39.55 -33.45
CA LYS A 614 -39.29 39.40 -34.53
C LYS A 614 -39.95 39.22 -35.91
N VAL A 615 -41.07 38.50 -35.96
CA VAL A 615 -41.87 38.34 -37.18
C VAL A 615 -42.54 39.66 -37.56
N ASN A 616 -43.12 40.38 -36.59
CA ASN A 616 -43.69 41.70 -36.84
C ASN A 616 -42.64 42.72 -37.30
N GLU A 617 -41.42 42.69 -36.74
CA GLU A 617 -40.28 43.50 -37.19
C GLU A 617 -39.85 43.09 -38.61
N SER A 618 -39.75 41.78 -38.90
CA SER A 618 -39.43 41.29 -40.24
C SER A 618 -40.50 41.65 -41.27
N ILE A 619 -41.78 41.59 -40.91
CA ILE A 619 -42.90 42.03 -41.77
C ILE A 619 -42.85 43.54 -41.98
N LYS A 620 -42.51 44.34 -40.96
CA LYS A 620 -42.30 45.79 -41.09
C LYS A 620 -41.11 46.11 -42.00
N ASP A 621 -40.02 45.36 -41.91
CA ASP A 621 -38.83 45.50 -42.76
C ASP A 621 -39.16 45.16 -44.23
N ILE A 622 -39.98 44.14 -44.47
CA ILE A 622 -40.50 43.76 -45.79
C ILE A 622 -41.44 44.86 -46.35
N LEU A 623 -42.40 45.32 -45.54
CA LEU A 623 -43.38 46.35 -45.94
C LEU A 623 -42.71 47.72 -46.17
N SER A 624 -41.59 47.99 -45.50
CA SER A 624 -40.77 49.19 -45.72
C SER A 624 -39.82 49.08 -46.91
N LEU A 625 -39.84 47.96 -47.66
CA LEU A 625 -39.03 47.70 -48.85
C LEU A 625 -37.51 47.85 -48.60
N ASN A 626 -37.05 47.62 -47.37
CA ASN A 626 -35.63 47.72 -47.02
C ASN A 626 -34.82 46.47 -47.42
N SER A 627 -35.48 45.37 -47.80
CA SER A 627 -34.87 44.16 -48.36
C SER A 627 -35.06 44.08 -49.88
N LYS A 628 -33.98 43.79 -50.61
CA LYS A 628 -34.03 43.51 -52.06
C LYS A 628 -34.71 42.16 -52.34
N PHE A 629 -35.93 42.23 -52.88
CA PHE A 629 -36.57 41.35 -53.90
C PHE A 629 -37.79 40.45 -53.59
N HIS A 630 -38.73 40.54 -54.56
CA HIS A 630 -39.69 39.59 -55.18
C HIS A 630 -40.91 39.02 -54.43
N LEU A 631 -42.08 39.63 -54.75
CA LEU A 631 -43.44 39.12 -55.08
C LEU A 631 -44.09 37.91 -54.36
N LEU A 632 -43.36 36.99 -53.72
CA LEU A 632 -43.93 35.84 -53.00
C LEU A 632 -44.41 36.19 -51.57
N GLU A 633 -43.95 37.31 -51.01
CA GLU A 633 -44.28 37.73 -49.63
C GLU A 633 -45.70 38.32 -49.50
N PHE A 634 -46.38 38.66 -50.61
CA PHE A 634 -47.75 39.19 -50.59
C PHE A 634 -48.80 38.16 -50.12
N LEU A 635 -48.50 36.86 -50.24
CA LEU A 635 -49.35 35.79 -49.71
C LEU A 635 -49.33 35.71 -48.16
N VAL A 636 -48.24 36.18 -47.52
CA VAL A 636 -48.07 36.17 -46.06
C VAL A 636 -49.04 37.14 -45.38
N CYS A 637 -49.22 38.35 -45.93
CA CYS A 637 -50.20 39.31 -45.42
C CYS A 637 -51.62 38.75 -45.40
N LYS A 638 -52.00 37.94 -46.39
CA LYS A 638 -53.36 37.41 -46.49
C LYS A 638 -53.64 36.32 -45.44
N THR A 639 -52.63 35.53 -45.07
CA THR A 639 -52.78 34.45 -44.07
C THR A 639 -52.74 35.00 -42.64
N PHE A 640 -51.91 36.02 -42.37
CA PHE A 640 -51.79 36.62 -41.04
C PHE A 640 -52.98 37.54 -40.70
N CYS A 641 -53.52 38.28 -41.67
CA CYS A 641 -54.73 39.09 -41.46
C CYS A 641 -56.02 38.27 -41.25
N ASN A 642 -56.02 36.98 -41.60
CA ASN A 642 -57.15 36.08 -41.33
C ASN A 642 -57.03 35.32 -39.99
N LEU A 643 -55.93 35.51 -39.26
CA LEU A 643 -55.67 34.90 -37.94
C LEU A 643 -55.87 35.87 -36.77
N GLN A 644 -56.10 37.16 -37.04
CA GLN A 644 -56.74 38.10 -36.11
C GLN A 644 -58.25 37.96 -36.19
#